data_AF-A0A510JAI6-F1
#
_entry.id   AF-A0A510JAI6-F1
#
_cell.length_a   1.000
_cell.length_b   1.000
_cell.length_c   1.000
_cell.angle_alpha   90.00
_cell.angle_beta   90.00
_cell.angle_gamma   90.00
#
_symmetry.space_group_name_H-M   'P 1'
#
loop_
_entity.id
_entity.type
_entity.pdbx_description
1 polymer ?
#
loop_
_entity_poly.entity_id
_entity_poly.type
_entity_poly.pdbx_seq_one_letter_code
_entity_poly.pdbx_strand_id
1 'polypeptide(L)'
;MGILLEKGNKNGEIINIENYSEVLKFEISEYFSNNISSLIEKNDYQRAMEYIENQLDKKFEIPLRIDEKRVSNDKLNTLIINEKAKFMNFFVHLKKELLSCKKFYFIVSFIKYSGIQLLISILDELEEKGIQGEIITSVYLNITDPKALKKLLSYKNIKVKIYNNSNESFHTKAYLFEKEKYHTCIIGSSNISQSALYSAEEWNVKLVNSSFLDIYEKSLVQFQKLWNSNEAVKLSEDFIEKYDDYRNNNKPQNTFDYKKLQVQKKNFEPNSMQKEILEKLKITRKNGNKKGLVVAATGTGKTYLAAMDIKEFFKSKNIIGHNREKARFLFIAHREELLENAAKVFSNILEVPENNFGKMFGGKKETNFEMIFASIQSLRSCYKEFKKDRFDYIIIDEFHHASADSYNKVINHFSPKFLLGLTATPERMDGKEILALCDYNLVGEIGLKKAMEKDLIAPFHYFGVNDETVDYEEIPYKNGVYNGEILLENLSQSVRTDYIVEKIEKFGYDGNKMSGIAFCQNIEHASYMKNEFIKRGYKSKVLTAKTNKTKRSKILESFRNKEFEILCVVDILNEGIDIPDINLLLFLRPTLSSTVFIQQIGRGLRKSSNKDFVTIIDFIGNHKKDYLITKSFSEEIHSKNFLYDKKQKIIDEIKNQFSNIPGGSYIELDRICQERIINKIEKINFNSRNTLKDMYDEYKAEIGKSHDDILEISDFDSNMELFTELILKTGSFYNAQIYFEKVDFEKKYPLKNEETEFLAYIEKKIKLVEPFTYLIIKNLLETKFESQNFKNGNINYINSEILLRNYKNYYNIKSEFKKIYLINRIFSELVEDSILENTLYGHKISEKYEKLFIEKRDEFDKRLKQLLILGLNEFAKNDMEEFNENILLTHKEYMRIDLQILLDSKVPKGTWRAGYANTDKDICLFITNDKSHITQENLKYDNSLHADDIIQWISQPKTFHESSVGQMFIKHKEKGIKVHIFIRKYAFMDGNKTNPFIYLGNADYYKSYGDKPMTILWKLKHKIPQELIYDLYE
;
A
#
# COMPACT_ATOMS: atom_id res chain seq x y z
N MET A 1 -13.39 16.25 67.83
CA MET A 1 -13.61 17.08 69.05
C MET A 1 -12.81 18.38 69.03
N GLY A 2 -11.52 18.40 68.64
CA GLY A 2 -10.73 19.64 68.61
C GLY A 2 -11.27 20.75 67.68
N ILE A 3 -11.96 20.40 66.59
CA ILE A 3 -12.52 21.35 65.60
C ILE A 3 -13.68 22.19 66.17
N LEU A 4 -14.40 21.70 67.19
CA LEU A 4 -15.56 22.40 67.76
C LEU A 4 -15.19 23.52 68.75
N LEU A 5 -13.92 23.63 69.17
CA LEU A 5 -13.51 24.61 70.19
C LEU A 5 -13.02 25.95 69.60
N GLU A 6 -12.69 26.04 68.32
CA GLU A 6 -12.13 27.28 67.74
C GLU A 6 -13.16 28.25 67.15
N LYS A 7 -14.42 27.85 66.95
CA LYS A 7 -15.41 28.72 66.28
C LYS A 7 -16.81 28.83 66.90
N GLY A 8 -17.05 28.29 68.10
CA GLY A 8 -18.39 28.38 68.71
C GLY A 8 -18.38 28.40 70.23
N ASN A 9 -18.09 29.54 70.85
CA ASN A 9 -18.63 29.82 72.17
C ASN A 9 -18.76 31.32 72.43
N LYS A 10 -19.85 31.92 71.91
CA LYS A 10 -20.34 33.21 72.43
C LYS A 10 -21.71 33.11 73.10
N ASN A 11 -22.52 32.11 72.77
CA ASN A 11 -23.79 31.86 73.43
C ASN A 11 -23.85 30.36 73.75
N GLY A 12 -23.81 29.99 75.03
CA GLY A 12 -23.70 28.61 75.51
C GLY A 12 -24.93 27.73 75.24
N GLU A 13 -25.26 27.50 73.98
CA GLU A 13 -26.18 26.45 73.58
C GLU A 13 -25.38 25.18 73.25
N ILE A 14 -25.61 24.12 74.03
CA ILE A 14 -25.10 22.78 73.73
C ILE A 14 -25.95 22.23 72.58
N ILE A 15 -25.44 22.31 71.36
CA ILE A 15 -26.09 21.77 70.17
C ILE A 15 -25.87 20.25 70.15
N ASN A 16 -26.96 19.49 70.07
CA ASN A 16 -26.93 18.04 70.07
C ASN A 16 -26.42 17.50 68.71
N ILE A 17 -25.32 16.73 68.74
CA ILE A 17 -24.52 16.32 67.56
C ILE A 17 -25.31 15.49 66.54
N GLU A 18 -26.38 14.83 66.98
CA GLU A 18 -27.19 13.94 66.13
C GLU A 18 -27.97 14.69 65.05
N ASN A 19 -28.34 15.96 65.29
CA ASN A 19 -29.17 16.74 64.36
C ASN A 19 -28.37 17.45 63.25
N TYR A 20 -27.04 17.39 63.28
CA TYR A 20 -26.15 18.12 62.35
C TYR A 20 -25.16 17.20 61.64
N SER A 21 -25.38 15.89 61.64
CA SER A 21 -24.41 14.90 61.12
C SER A 21 -24.08 15.08 59.63
N GLU A 22 -25.04 15.51 58.80
CA GLU A 22 -24.81 15.77 57.38
C GLU A 22 -23.99 17.04 57.13
N VAL A 23 -24.26 18.11 57.89
CA VAL A 23 -23.50 19.36 57.81
C VAL A 23 -22.08 19.15 58.33
N LEU A 24 -21.90 18.40 59.41
CA LEU A 24 -20.58 18.04 59.93
C LEU A 24 -19.81 17.16 58.94
N LYS A 25 -20.48 16.20 58.29
CA LYS A 25 -19.86 15.39 57.21
C LYS A 25 -19.45 16.28 56.04
N PHE A 26 -20.29 17.23 55.63
CA PHE A 26 -20.01 18.14 54.54
C PHE A 26 -18.84 19.07 54.85
N GLU A 27 -18.82 19.73 56.02
CA GLU A 27 -17.73 20.61 56.43
C GLU A 27 -16.40 19.84 56.61
N ILE A 28 -16.46 18.62 57.15
CA ILE A 28 -15.29 17.74 57.24
C ILE A 28 -14.80 17.36 55.84
N SER A 29 -15.70 16.98 54.92
CA SER A 29 -15.36 16.65 53.54
C SER A 29 -14.79 17.85 52.78
N GLU A 30 -15.32 19.05 52.99
CA GLU A 30 -14.84 20.30 52.39
C GLU A 30 -13.45 20.67 52.95
N TYR A 31 -13.24 20.52 54.25
CA TYR A 31 -11.92 20.73 54.88
C TYR A 31 -10.87 19.75 54.35
N PHE A 32 -11.22 18.46 54.23
CA PHE A 32 -10.32 17.46 53.64
C PHE A 32 -10.06 17.75 52.16
N SER A 33 -11.09 18.11 51.39
CA SER A 33 -10.99 18.43 49.96
C SER A 33 -10.09 19.65 49.72
N ASN A 34 -10.22 20.70 50.53
CA ASN A 34 -9.40 21.90 50.42
C ASN A 34 -7.93 21.64 50.79
N ASN A 35 -7.67 20.83 51.82
CA ASN A 35 -6.30 20.46 52.19
C ASN A 35 -5.63 19.58 51.14
N ILE A 36 -6.36 18.58 50.61
CA ILE A 36 -5.86 17.72 49.53
C ILE A 36 -5.63 18.55 48.26
N SER A 37 -6.55 19.45 47.90
CA SER A 37 -6.41 20.33 46.73
C SER A 37 -5.22 21.28 46.87
N SER A 38 -5.01 21.88 48.04
CA SER A 38 -3.83 22.72 48.32
C SER A 38 -2.51 21.95 48.21
N LEU A 39 -2.48 20.67 48.63
CA LEU A 39 -1.30 19.82 48.50
C LEU A 39 -1.05 19.40 47.04
N ILE A 40 -2.11 19.12 46.28
CA ILE A 40 -2.06 18.81 44.85
C ILE A 40 -1.61 20.02 44.02
N GLU A 41 -2.12 21.22 44.30
CA GLU A 41 -1.71 22.46 43.63
C GLU A 41 -0.22 22.78 43.83
N LYS A 42 0.35 22.34 44.96
CA LYS A 42 1.79 22.44 45.24
C LYS A 42 2.62 21.28 44.68
N ASN A 43 2.01 20.37 43.93
CA ASN A 43 2.60 19.13 43.41
C ASN A 43 3.22 18.21 44.49
N ASP A 44 2.74 18.28 45.74
CA ASP A 44 3.22 17.48 46.87
C ASP A 44 2.33 16.25 47.08
N TYR A 45 2.25 15.42 46.04
CA TYR A 45 1.34 14.26 45.96
C TYR A 45 1.62 13.20 47.03
N GLN A 46 2.88 13.09 47.49
CA GLN A 46 3.26 12.10 48.48
C GLN A 46 2.69 12.44 49.86
N ARG A 47 2.72 13.72 50.26
CA ARG A 47 2.05 14.18 51.49
C ARG A 47 0.53 14.14 51.39
N ALA A 48 -0.04 14.42 50.21
CA ALA A 48 -1.48 14.26 50.01
C ALA A 48 -1.90 12.79 50.24
N MET A 49 -1.09 11.85 49.78
CA MET A 49 -1.31 10.42 49.99
C MET A 49 -1.12 9.99 51.43
N GLU A 50 -0.03 10.36 52.10
CA GLU A 50 0.17 10.08 53.53
C GLU A 50 -0.95 10.67 54.38
N TYR A 51 -1.46 11.85 54.01
CA TYR A 51 -2.59 12.48 54.68
C TYR A 51 -3.88 11.65 54.50
N ILE A 52 -4.17 11.16 53.29
CA ILE A 52 -5.34 10.31 53.02
C ILE A 52 -5.21 8.94 53.71
N GLU A 53 -4.03 8.32 53.65
CA GLU A 53 -3.75 7.01 54.26
C GLU A 53 -3.92 7.06 55.79
N ASN A 54 -3.41 8.11 56.44
CA ASN A 54 -3.55 8.31 57.89
C ASN A 54 -5.00 8.56 58.34
N GLN A 55 -5.87 9.09 57.46
CA GLN A 55 -7.27 9.36 57.80
C GLN A 55 -8.20 8.18 57.50
N LEU A 56 -7.84 7.33 56.52
CA LEU A 56 -8.64 6.16 56.11
C LEU A 56 -8.13 4.83 56.70
N ASP A 57 -7.01 4.85 57.42
CA ASP A 57 -6.34 3.68 58.01
C ASP A 57 -6.13 2.54 56.98
N LYS A 58 -5.90 2.93 55.73
CA LYS A 58 -5.68 2.07 54.56
C LYS A 58 -4.52 2.63 53.76
N LYS A 59 -3.53 1.76 53.49
CA LYS A 59 -2.46 2.07 52.54
C LYS A 59 -2.99 2.03 51.12
N PHE A 60 -2.68 3.07 50.36
CA PHE A 60 -2.98 3.20 48.95
C PHE A 60 -1.67 3.17 48.17
N GLU A 61 -1.39 2.05 47.52
CA GLU A 61 -0.34 2.01 46.51
C GLU A 61 -0.88 2.65 45.23
N ILE A 62 -0.54 3.92 44.98
CA ILE A 62 -0.58 4.44 43.62
C ILE A 62 0.58 3.77 42.87
N PRO A 63 0.36 3.19 41.69
CA PRO A 63 1.46 2.74 40.84
C PRO A 63 2.21 3.98 40.35
N LEU A 64 3.13 4.47 41.18
CA LEU A 64 4.14 5.45 40.80
C LEU A 64 5.01 4.73 39.78
N ARG A 65 4.73 5.02 38.50
CA ARG A 65 5.30 4.39 37.30
C ARG A 65 4.58 3.08 36.91
N ILE A 66 3.68 3.19 35.94
CA ILE A 66 3.50 2.09 34.99
C ILE A 66 4.86 1.94 34.32
N ASP A 67 5.49 0.79 34.51
CA ASP A 67 6.70 0.43 33.79
C ASP A 67 6.32 0.29 32.32
N GLU A 68 6.38 1.39 31.55
CA GLU A 68 6.07 1.44 30.11
C GLU A 68 6.91 0.43 29.31
N LYS A 69 8.01 -0.07 29.90
CA LYS A 69 8.80 -1.18 29.35
C LYS A 69 8.10 -2.55 29.40
N ARG A 70 7.03 -2.72 30.19
CA ARG A 70 6.36 -4.02 30.41
C ARG A 70 4.92 -4.09 29.93
N VAL A 71 4.28 -2.96 29.61
CA VAL A 71 2.98 -2.92 28.95
C VAL A 71 3.20 -2.34 27.56
N SER A 72 3.35 -3.22 26.57
CA SER A 72 3.47 -2.86 25.16
C SER A 72 2.28 -1.98 24.75
N ASN A 73 2.44 -0.66 24.61
CA ASN A 73 1.59 0.33 23.90
C ASN A 73 0.04 0.22 23.95
N ASP A 74 -0.54 -0.67 24.77
CA ASP A 74 -1.95 -0.99 24.78
C ASP A 74 -2.64 -0.04 25.74
N LYS A 75 -3.25 1.02 25.19
CA LYS A 75 -4.19 1.88 25.91
C LYS A 75 -5.22 1.02 26.67
N LEU A 76 -5.33 1.25 27.98
CA LEU A 76 -6.17 0.47 28.91
C LEU A 76 -7.62 0.35 28.43
N ASN A 77 -8.21 1.43 27.93
CA ASN A 77 -9.52 1.42 27.28
C ASN A 77 -9.39 2.07 25.91
N THR A 78 -9.94 1.44 24.87
CA THR A 78 -9.74 1.87 23.48
C THR A 78 -11.01 1.70 22.67
N LEU A 79 -11.37 2.73 21.90
CA LEU A 79 -12.34 2.61 20.82
C LEU A 79 -11.69 1.90 19.64
N ILE A 80 -12.26 0.78 19.23
CA ILE A 80 -11.87 -0.02 18.08
C ILE A 80 -12.88 0.24 16.96
N ILE A 81 -12.39 0.82 15.88
CA ILE A 81 -13.12 1.00 14.62
C ILE A 81 -12.35 0.33 13.49
N ASN A 82 -13.02 -0.02 12.40
CA ASN A 82 -12.35 -0.53 11.21
C ASN A 82 -11.81 0.64 10.39
N GLU A 83 -10.60 1.10 10.72
CA GLU A 83 -9.96 2.19 9.98
C GLU A 83 -9.33 1.66 8.70
N LYS A 84 -9.96 1.93 7.55
CA LYS A 84 -9.45 1.51 6.23
C LYS A 84 -8.03 2.00 5.91
N ALA A 85 -7.56 3.04 6.60
CA ALA A 85 -6.27 3.69 6.39
C ALA A 85 -5.20 3.41 7.46
N LYS A 86 -5.56 2.90 8.65
CA LYS A 86 -4.63 2.78 9.81
C LYS A 86 -4.28 1.35 10.23
N PHE A 87 -4.54 0.34 9.39
CA PHE A 87 -4.07 -1.05 9.62
C PHE A 87 -4.62 -1.74 10.88
N MET A 88 -5.42 -1.04 11.67
CA MET A 88 -6.08 -1.52 12.86
C MET A 88 -7.56 -1.67 12.56
N ASN A 89 -7.98 -2.93 12.47
CA ASN A 89 -9.36 -3.34 12.36
C ASN A 89 -9.72 -4.25 13.52
N PHE A 90 -11.01 -4.55 13.65
CA PHE A 90 -11.49 -5.37 14.74
C PHE A 90 -10.87 -6.78 14.74
N PHE A 91 -10.57 -7.35 13.57
CA PHE A 91 -9.85 -8.63 13.45
C PHE A 91 -8.46 -8.60 14.12
N VAL A 92 -7.65 -7.57 13.87
CA VAL A 92 -6.30 -7.46 14.46
C VAL A 92 -6.37 -7.41 15.99
N HIS A 93 -7.31 -6.63 16.53
CA HIS A 93 -7.55 -6.58 17.98
C HIS A 93 -8.04 -7.92 18.51
N LEU A 94 -9.02 -8.54 17.86
CA LEU A 94 -9.57 -9.84 18.25
C LEU A 94 -8.49 -10.94 18.26
N LYS A 95 -7.61 -10.96 17.25
CA LYS A 95 -6.46 -11.88 17.16
C LYS A 95 -5.51 -11.69 18.34
N LYS A 96 -5.11 -10.45 18.67
CA LYS A 96 -4.24 -10.16 19.82
C LYS A 96 -4.85 -10.62 21.14
N GLU A 97 -6.15 -10.38 21.33
CA GLU A 97 -6.85 -10.81 22.55
C GLU A 97 -6.96 -12.34 22.66
N LEU A 98 -7.29 -13.02 21.56
CA LEU A 98 -7.38 -14.48 21.52
C LEU A 98 -6.04 -15.15 21.83
N LEU A 99 -4.95 -14.71 21.19
CA LEU A 99 -3.62 -15.30 21.38
C LEU A 99 -3.03 -15.06 22.78
N SER A 100 -3.57 -14.10 23.55
CA SER A 100 -3.11 -13.76 24.90
C SER A 100 -4.04 -14.26 26.02
N CYS A 101 -5.13 -14.95 25.70
CA CYS A 101 -6.11 -15.42 26.68
C CYS A 101 -5.87 -16.86 27.14
N LYS A 102 -6.40 -17.19 28.33
CA LYS A 102 -6.52 -18.56 28.87
C LYS A 102 -7.85 -19.19 28.51
N LYS A 103 -8.90 -18.37 28.42
CA LYS A 103 -10.26 -18.76 28.06
C LYS A 103 -10.98 -17.58 27.44
N PHE A 104 -11.87 -17.83 26.48
CA PHE A 104 -12.68 -16.79 25.85
C PHE A 104 -14.17 -17.14 25.81
N TYR A 105 -14.99 -16.10 25.84
CA TYR A 105 -16.45 -16.18 25.82
C TYR A 105 -17.00 -15.21 24.78
N PHE A 106 -17.68 -15.72 23.76
CA PHE A 106 -18.27 -14.89 22.70
C PHE A 106 -19.79 -14.95 22.77
N ILE A 107 -20.42 -13.78 22.74
CA ILE A 107 -21.84 -13.64 22.54
C ILE A 107 -22.08 -12.76 21.33
N VAL A 108 -22.56 -13.33 20.24
CA VAL A 108 -22.73 -12.61 18.96
C VAL A 108 -24.07 -12.94 18.35
N SER A 109 -24.69 -11.97 17.68
CA SER A 109 -26.03 -12.16 17.14
C SER A 109 -26.09 -13.14 15.97
N PHE A 110 -25.07 -13.12 15.11
CA PHE A 110 -24.92 -14.08 14.03
C PHE A 110 -23.45 -14.35 13.70
N ILE A 111 -23.23 -15.49 13.04
CA ILE A 111 -21.90 -15.91 12.58
C ILE A 111 -21.97 -16.30 11.11
N LYS A 112 -21.15 -15.65 10.28
CA LYS A 112 -20.96 -16.00 8.87
C LYS A 112 -19.68 -16.80 8.66
N TYR A 113 -19.67 -17.67 7.65
CA TYR A 113 -18.50 -18.48 7.33
C TYR A 113 -17.31 -17.61 6.90
N SER A 114 -17.59 -16.50 6.22
CA SER A 114 -16.58 -15.51 5.83
C SER A 114 -15.76 -14.98 7.01
N GLY A 115 -16.38 -14.78 8.18
CA GLY A 115 -15.66 -14.34 9.38
C GLY A 115 -14.91 -15.47 10.08
N ILE A 116 -15.50 -16.66 10.14
CA ILE A 116 -14.85 -17.84 10.73
C ILE A 116 -13.60 -18.24 9.95
N GLN A 117 -13.62 -18.13 8.62
CA GLN A 117 -12.47 -18.51 7.80
C GLN A 117 -11.21 -17.70 8.14
N LEU A 118 -11.36 -16.41 8.47
CA LEU A 118 -10.27 -15.54 8.93
C LEU A 118 -9.67 -15.97 10.28
N LEU A 119 -10.47 -16.64 11.10
CA LEU A 119 -10.09 -17.08 12.44
C LEU A 119 -9.53 -18.52 12.46
N ILE A 120 -9.61 -19.29 11.37
CA ILE A 120 -9.24 -20.73 11.36
C ILE A 120 -7.84 -20.97 11.93
N SER A 121 -6.84 -20.24 11.44
CA SER A 121 -5.45 -20.41 11.90
C SER A 121 -5.27 -20.08 13.38
N ILE A 122 -5.97 -19.05 13.86
CA ILE A 122 -5.99 -18.68 15.27
C ILE A 122 -6.68 -19.77 16.10
N LEU A 123 -7.85 -20.24 15.67
CA LEU A 123 -8.60 -21.29 16.39
C LEU A 123 -7.83 -22.60 16.45
N ASP A 124 -7.12 -22.97 15.39
CA ASP A 124 -6.21 -24.13 15.36
C ASP A 124 -5.10 -23.95 16.42
N GLU A 125 -4.44 -22.79 16.46
CA GLU A 125 -3.40 -22.48 17.45
C GLU A 125 -3.94 -22.51 18.90
N LEU A 126 -5.17 -22.05 19.11
CA LEU A 126 -5.83 -22.12 20.41
C LEU A 126 -6.14 -23.56 20.81
N GLU A 127 -6.54 -24.42 19.87
CA GLU A 127 -6.76 -25.84 20.13
C GLU A 127 -5.46 -26.56 20.48
N GLU A 128 -4.38 -26.29 19.75
CA GLU A 128 -3.03 -26.82 20.05
C GLU A 128 -2.53 -26.40 21.44
N LYS A 129 -2.82 -25.15 21.86
CA LYS A 129 -2.52 -24.64 23.20
C LYS A 129 -3.52 -25.10 24.29
N GLY A 130 -4.59 -25.80 23.92
CA GLY A 130 -5.63 -26.24 24.85
C GLY A 130 -6.48 -25.11 25.45
N ILE A 131 -6.51 -23.93 24.82
CA ILE A 131 -7.29 -22.76 25.27
C ILE A 131 -8.77 -23.02 24.99
N GLN A 132 -9.63 -22.88 26.01
CA GLN A 132 -11.06 -23.19 25.90
C GLN A 132 -11.88 -21.99 25.41
N GLY A 133 -12.92 -22.26 24.63
CA GLY A 133 -13.85 -21.26 24.10
C GLY A 133 -15.31 -21.62 24.33
N GLU A 134 -16.13 -20.64 24.69
CA GLU A 134 -17.59 -20.78 24.80
C GLU A 134 -18.29 -19.72 23.96
N ILE A 135 -19.13 -20.13 23.01
CA ILE A 135 -19.78 -19.24 22.04
C ILE A 135 -21.30 -19.38 22.10
N ILE A 136 -21.99 -18.27 22.33
CA ILE A 136 -23.45 -18.15 22.14
C ILE A 136 -23.69 -17.38 20.84
N THR A 137 -24.49 -17.98 19.96
CA THR A 137 -25.00 -17.30 18.77
C THR A 137 -26.50 -17.53 18.60
N SER A 138 -27.14 -16.87 17.64
CA SER A 138 -28.55 -17.06 17.34
C SER A 138 -28.78 -17.38 15.87
N VAL A 139 -29.96 -17.95 15.59
CA VAL A 139 -30.54 -18.13 14.26
C VAL A 139 -31.67 -17.14 13.98
N TYR A 140 -31.91 -16.21 14.91
CA TYR A 140 -32.81 -15.07 14.74
C TYR A 140 -32.41 -14.29 13.47
N LEU A 141 -33.33 -14.13 12.52
CA LEU A 141 -33.16 -13.57 11.15
C LEU A 141 -32.58 -14.50 10.07
N ASN A 142 -32.30 -15.77 10.34
CA ASN A 142 -31.76 -16.73 9.35
C ASN A 142 -30.43 -16.29 8.70
N ILE A 143 -29.65 -15.46 9.40
CA ILE A 143 -28.39 -14.89 8.88
C ILE A 143 -27.22 -15.83 9.13
N THR A 144 -27.15 -16.47 10.30
CA THR A 144 -26.06 -17.38 10.68
C THR A 144 -25.90 -18.50 9.65
N ASP A 145 -24.65 -18.76 9.24
CA ASP A 145 -24.36 -19.77 8.22
C ASP A 145 -24.24 -21.17 8.83
N PRO A 146 -24.97 -22.18 8.31
CA PRO A 146 -24.82 -23.57 8.73
C PRO A 146 -23.37 -24.07 8.60
N LYS A 147 -22.68 -23.66 7.53
CA LYS A 147 -21.26 -23.99 7.30
C LYS A 147 -20.33 -23.46 8.40
N ALA A 148 -20.61 -22.27 8.93
CA ALA A 148 -19.86 -21.69 10.04
C ALA A 148 -20.07 -22.48 11.33
N LEU A 149 -21.32 -22.86 11.61
CA LEU A 149 -21.65 -23.71 12.76
C LEU A 149 -20.96 -25.08 12.68
N LYS A 150 -20.97 -25.70 11.50
CA LYS A 150 -20.29 -26.99 11.28
C LYS A 150 -18.78 -26.89 11.52
N LYS A 151 -18.14 -25.81 11.08
CA LYS A 151 -16.71 -25.57 11.32
C LYS A 151 -16.41 -25.30 12.80
N LEU A 152 -17.27 -24.58 13.52
CA LEU A 152 -17.09 -24.39 14.97
C LEU A 152 -17.28 -25.70 15.75
N LEU A 153 -18.21 -26.55 15.32
CA LEU A 153 -18.46 -27.85 15.95
C LEU A 153 -17.28 -28.83 15.81
N SER A 154 -16.42 -28.66 14.80
CA SER A 154 -15.25 -29.54 14.61
C SER A 154 -14.13 -29.32 15.63
N TYR A 155 -14.09 -28.18 16.33
CA TYR A 155 -13.07 -27.87 17.32
C TYR A 155 -13.41 -28.48 18.69
N LYS A 156 -12.48 -29.22 19.29
CA LYS A 156 -12.70 -29.93 20.57
C LYS A 156 -12.70 -28.99 21.77
N ASN A 157 -11.95 -27.90 21.67
CA ASN A 157 -11.80 -26.89 22.72
C ASN A 157 -12.91 -25.83 22.72
N ILE A 158 -13.80 -25.82 21.71
CA ILE A 158 -14.87 -24.82 21.55
C ILE A 158 -16.24 -25.45 21.80
N LYS A 159 -17.03 -24.84 22.67
CA LYS A 159 -18.44 -25.20 22.89
C LYS A 159 -19.34 -24.12 22.31
N VAL A 160 -20.34 -24.52 21.53
CA VAL A 160 -21.31 -23.60 20.93
C VAL A 160 -22.71 -23.90 21.44
N LYS A 161 -23.45 -22.86 21.83
CA LYS A 161 -24.89 -22.90 22.09
C LYS A 161 -25.62 -21.92 21.17
N ILE A 162 -26.81 -22.31 20.73
CA ILE A 162 -27.71 -21.51 19.92
C ILE A 162 -28.82 -20.99 20.83
N TYR A 163 -28.87 -19.68 21.01
CA TYR A 163 -29.98 -19.01 21.68
C TYR A 163 -31.16 -18.95 20.72
N ASN A 164 -32.15 -19.82 20.95
CA ASN A 164 -33.31 -20.00 20.10
C ASN A 164 -34.58 -19.54 20.81
N ASN A 165 -34.82 -18.22 20.80
CA ASN A 165 -36.06 -17.62 21.26
C ASN A 165 -36.72 -16.89 20.07
N SER A 166 -37.88 -17.38 19.62
CA SER A 166 -38.57 -16.81 18.45
C SER A 166 -39.23 -15.45 18.73
N ASN A 167 -39.41 -15.10 20.00
CA ASN A 167 -40.22 -13.95 20.42
C ASN A 167 -39.37 -12.74 20.84
N GLU A 168 -38.06 -12.88 21.00
CA GLU A 168 -37.16 -11.81 21.44
C GLU A 168 -35.98 -11.63 20.48
N SER A 169 -35.66 -10.37 20.20
CA SER A 169 -34.55 -10.04 19.31
C SER A 169 -33.20 -10.25 19.98
N PHE A 170 -32.40 -11.20 19.48
CA PHE A 170 -31.05 -11.44 19.98
C PHE A 170 -30.02 -10.65 19.16
N HIS A 171 -29.60 -9.49 19.68
CA HIS A 171 -28.67 -8.56 19.00
C HIS A 171 -27.39 -8.25 19.77
N THR A 172 -27.11 -9.00 20.84
CA THR A 172 -25.93 -8.80 21.70
C THR A 172 -24.64 -9.15 20.98
N LYS A 173 -23.58 -8.37 21.23
CA LYS A 173 -22.24 -8.55 20.65
C LYS A 173 -21.19 -8.17 21.70
N ALA A 174 -20.60 -9.19 22.30
CA ALA A 174 -19.51 -9.04 23.25
C ALA A 174 -18.52 -10.20 23.14
N TYR A 175 -17.26 -9.87 23.38
CA TYR A 175 -16.13 -10.78 23.32
C TYR A 175 -15.35 -10.62 24.64
N LEU A 176 -15.34 -11.64 25.48
CA LEU A 176 -14.70 -11.62 26.78
C LEU A 176 -13.48 -12.54 26.78
N PHE A 177 -12.39 -12.09 27.39
CA PHE A 177 -11.13 -12.82 27.46
C PHE A 177 -10.63 -12.86 28.90
N GLU A 178 -10.49 -14.07 29.41
CA GLU A 178 -9.85 -14.36 30.68
C GLU A 178 -8.33 -14.47 30.44
N LYS A 179 -7.52 -13.67 31.14
CA LYS A 179 -6.05 -13.69 31.06
C LYS A 179 -5.42 -13.74 32.45
N GLU A 180 -4.10 -13.96 32.50
CA GLU A 180 -3.38 -14.17 33.76
C GLU A 180 -3.40 -12.99 34.72
N LYS A 181 -3.19 -11.77 34.20
CA LYS A 181 -3.00 -10.56 35.02
C LYS A 181 -4.24 -9.70 35.14
N TYR A 182 -4.97 -9.56 34.04
CA TYR A 182 -6.18 -8.76 33.95
C TYR A 182 -7.10 -9.36 32.89
N HIS A 183 -8.39 -9.17 33.05
CA HIS A 183 -9.39 -9.62 32.09
C HIS A 183 -9.78 -8.48 31.16
N THR A 184 -10.20 -8.80 29.94
CA THR A 184 -10.63 -7.81 28.95
C THR A 184 -11.99 -8.20 28.38
N CYS A 185 -12.79 -7.19 28.04
CA CYS A 185 -13.98 -7.39 27.23
C CYS A 185 -14.00 -6.38 26.08
N ILE A 186 -14.53 -6.80 24.94
CA ILE A 186 -14.83 -5.94 23.82
C ILE A 186 -16.34 -5.99 23.58
N ILE A 187 -17.00 -4.83 23.62
CA ILE A 187 -18.44 -4.70 23.44
C ILE A 187 -18.69 -3.69 22.32
N GLY A 188 -19.62 -4.00 21.41
CA GLY A 188 -19.86 -3.11 20.27
C GLY A 188 -20.90 -3.59 19.27
N SER A 189 -20.66 -3.24 18.01
CA SER A 189 -21.55 -3.57 16.89
C SER A 189 -21.07 -4.71 16.01
N SER A 190 -19.82 -5.19 16.19
CA SER A 190 -19.24 -6.23 15.33
C SER A 190 -19.79 -7.63 15.60
N ASN A 191 -20.26 -8.31 14.55
CA ASN A 191 -20.52 -9.75 14.52
C ASN A 191 -19.31 -10.53 13.95
N ILE A 192 -19.36 -11.85 13.97
CA ILE A 192 -18.35 -12.68 13.28
C ILE A 192 -18.72 -12.77 11.80
N SER A 193 -18.26 -11.80 11.02
CA SER A 193 -18.33 -11.79 9.55
C SER A 193 -17.12 -11.03 9.00
N GLN A 194 -16.63 -11.38 7.81
CA GLN A 194 -15.48 -10.70 7.21
C GLN A 194 -15.71 -9.18 7.12
N SER A 195 -16.90 -8.74 6.73
CA SER A 195 -17.26 -7.32 6.74
C SER A 195 -17.12 -6.68 8.12
N ALA A 196 -17.70 -7.26 9.18
CA ALA A 196 -17.66 -6.65 10.51
C ALA A 196 -16.27 -6.70 11.16
N LEU A 197 -15.48 -7.71 10.81
CA LEU A 197 -14.12 -7.89 11.31
C LEU A 197 -13.10 -6.97 10.62
N TYR A 198 -13.36 -6.57 9.36
CA TYR A 198 -12.32 -5.97 8.51
C TYR A 198 -12.71 -4.65 7.84
N SER A 199 -13.95 -4.46 7.37
CA SER A 199 -14.26 -3.41 6.38
C SER A 199 -15.51 -2.56 6.64
N ALA A 200 -16.47 -3.05 7.43
CA ALA A 200 -17.69 -2.34 7.77
C ALA A 200 -17.41 -1.26 8.83
N GLU A 201 -18.19 -0.19 8.80
CA GLU A 201 -18.18 0.84 9.84
C GLU A 201 -18.74 0.23 11.14
N GLU A 202 -17.84 -0.13 12.05
CA GLU A 202 -18.16 -0.81 13.31
C GLU A 202 -17.55 -0.04 14.47
N TRP A 203 -18.29 0.08 15.56
CA TRP A 203 -17.80 0.71 16.79
C TRP A 203 -17.77 -0.34 17.89
N ASN A 204 -16.57 -0.62 18.38
CA ASN A 204 -16.35 -1.51 19.51
C ASN A 204 -15.50 -0.82 20.56
N VAL A 205 -15.71 -1.14 21.83
CA VAL A 205 -14.91 -0.59 22.93
C VAL A 205 -14.23 -1.74 23.65
N LYS A 206 -12.90 -1.72 23.69
CA LYS A 206 -12.09 -2.58 24.55
C LYS A 206 -12.03 -1.97 25.94
N LEU A 207 -12.37 -2.78 26.93
CA LEU A 207 -12.40 -2.42 28.35
C LEU A 207 -11.58 -3.43 29.14
N VAL A 208 -10.71 -2.93 30.02
CA VAL A 208 -9.93 -3.75 30.97
C VAL A 208 -10.65 -3.80 32.31
N ASN A 209 -10.70 -5.00 32.92
CA ASN A 209 -11.29 -5.18 34.24
C ASN A 209 -10.51 -4.38 35.30
N SER A 210 -11.23 -3.63 36.13
CA SER A 210 -10.63 -2.86 37.25
C SER A 210 -11.61 -2.78 38.42
N SER A 211 -11.09 -2.47 39.62
CA SER A 211 -11.91 -2.31 40.83
C SER A 211 -12.95 -1.18 40.75
N PHE A 212 -12.79 -0.24 39.82
CA PHE A 212 -13.71 0.89 39.61
C PHE A 212 -14.68 0.68 38.44
N LEU A 213 -14.38 -0.24 37.52
CA LEU A 213 -15.16 -0.55 36.31
C LEU A 213 -15.35 -2.07 36.19
N ASP A 214 -16.40 -2.58 36.84
CA ASP A 214 -16.78 -4.00 36.93
C ASP A 214 -17.52 -4.54 35.68
N ILE A 215 -17.31 -3.92 34.51
CA ILE A 215 -18.05 -4.22 33.28
C ILE A 215 -17.79 -5.65 32.81
N TYR A 216 -16.54 -6.14 32.96
CA TYR A 216 -16.19 -7.51 32.61
C TYR A 216 -17.01 -8.52 33.43
N GLU A 217 -17.04 -8.37 34.76
CA GLU A 217 -17.76 -9.26 35.66
C GLU A 217 -19.27 -9.27 35.36
N LYS A 218 -19.87 -8.07 35.20
CA LYS A 218 -21.29 -7.95 34.82
C LYS A 218 -21.60 -8.64 33.48
N SER A 219 -20.71 -8.47 32.51
CA SER A 219 -20.86 -9.09 31.18
C SER A 219 -20.72 -10.60 31.26
N LEU A 220 -19.81 -11.11 32.08
CA LEU A 220 -19.61 -12.54 32.30
C LEU A 220 -20.80 -13.19 33.01
N VAL A 221 -21.35 -12.54 34.05
CA VAL A 221 -22.57 -13.00 34.73
C VAL A 221 -23.74 -13.07 33.75
N GLN A 222 -23.90 -12.04 32.90
CA GLN A 222 -24.95 -12.04 31.88
C GLN A 222 -24.73 -13.15 30.83
N PHE A 223 -23.49 -13.39 30.41
CA PHE A 223 -23.14 -14.51 29.54
C PHE A 223 -23.54 -15.85 30.17
N GLN A 224 -23.17 -16.08 31.44
CA GLN A 224 -23.48 -17.32 32.16
C GLN A 224 -24.99 -17.53 32.34
N LYS A 225 -25.75 -16.46 32.60
CA LYS A 225 -27.21 -16.51 32.67
C LYS A 225 -27.82 -16.98 31.36
N LEU A 226 -27.36 -16.45 30.22
CA LEU A 226 -27.81 -16.87 28.90
C LEU A 226 -27.33 -18.28 28.56
N TRP A 227 -26.07 -18.61 28.89
CA TRP A 227 -25.49 -19.93 28.65
C TRP A 227 -26.26 -21.06 29.34
N ASN A 228 -26.74 -20.82 30.56
CA ASN A 228 -27.48 -21.78 31.37
C ASN A 228 -29.00 -21.69 31.20
N SER A 229 -29.48 -20.82 30.32
CA SER A 229 -30.91 -20.68 30.03
C SER A 229 -31.47 -21.89 29.28
N ASN A 230 -32.78 -22.12 29.39
CA ASN A 230 -33.46 -23.22 28.69
C ASN A 230 -33.55 -22.95 27.18
N GLU A 231 -33.45 -21.68 26.78
CA GLU A 231 -33.47 -21.19 25.41
C GLU A 231 -32.12 -21.41 24.69
N ALA A 232 -31.04 -21.68 25.44
CA ALA A 232 -29.72 -21.94 24.89
C ALA A 232 -29.52 -23.44 24.57
N VAL A 233 -29.82 -23.81 23.33
CA VAL A 233 -29.73 -25.18 22.82
C VAL A 233 -28.26 -25.51 22.48
N LYS A 234 -27.77 -26.67 22.89
CA LYS A 234 -26.43 -27.13 22.50
C LYS A 234 -26.37 -27.39 20.99
N LEU A 235 -25.33 -26.90 20.33
CA LEU A 235 -25.13 -27.18 18.91
C LEU A 235 -24.88 -28.69 18.67
N SER A 236 -25.58 -29.25 17.69
CA SER A 236 -25.46 -30.63 17.23
C SER A 236 -25.55 -30.71 15.71
N GLU A 237 -25.14 -31.84 15.12
CA GLU A 237 -25.30 -32.06 13.68
C GLU A 237 -26.78 -32.04 13.26
N ASP A 238 -27.66 -32.69 14.04
CA ASP A 238 -29.13 -32.68 13.82
C ASP A 238 -29.71 -31.25 13.80
N PHE A 239 -29.22 -30.36 14.68
CA PHE A 239 -29.66 -28.96 14.66
C PHE A 239 -29.24 -28.25 13.37
N ILE A 240 -27.99 -28.45 12.94
CA ILE A 240 -27.44 -27.80 11.74
C ILE A 240 -28.20 -28.24 10.50
N GLU A 241 -28.49 -29.53 10.35
CA GLU A 241 -29.25 -30.08 9.22
C GLU A 241 -30.66 -29.47 9.15
N LYS A 242 -31.42 -29.51 10.26
CA LYS A 242 -32.76 -28.93 10.33
C LYS A 242 -32.78 -27.43 10.02
N TYR A 243 -31.78 -26.70 10.51
CA TYR A 243 -31.67 -25.27 10.27
C TYR A 243 -31.31 -24.94 8.82
N ASP A 244 -30.41 -25.70 8.20
CA ASP A 244 -30.04 -25.52 6.79
C ASP A 244 -31.26 -25.75 5.87
N ASP A 245 -32.03 -26.82 6.11
CA ASP A 245 -33.28 -27.10 5.39
C ASP A 245 -34.30 -25.97 5.56
N TYR A 246 -34.47 -25.46 6.78
CA TYR A 246 -35.38 -24.34 7.05
C TYR A 246 -34.95 -23.05 6.33
N ARG A 247 -33.65 -22.71 6.36
CA ARG A 247 -33.09 -21.50 5.74
C ARG A 247 -33.17 -21.53 4.22
N ASN A 248 -32.93 -22.68 3.60
CA ASN A 248 -33.04 -22.85 2.14
C ASN A 248 -34.46 -22.60 1.64
N ASN A 249 -35.47 -22.92 2.45
CA ASN A 249 -36.89 -22.67 2.16
C ASN A 249 -37.34 -21.24 2.49
N ASN A 250 -36.68 -20.57 3.45
CA ASN A 250 -37.06 -19.24 3.94
C ASN A 250 -35.91 -18.23 3.77
N LYS A 251 -35.66 -17.80 2.53
CA LYS A 251 -34.59 -16.83 2.21
C LYS A 251 -34.77 -15.52 2.99
N PRO A 252 -33.68 -14.92 3.50
CA PRO A 252 -33.74 -13.63 4.18
C PRO A 252 -34.27 -12.53 3.25
N GLN A 253 -35.07 -11.62 3.80
CA GLN A 253 -35.60 -10.47 3.07
C GLN A 253 -34.45 -9.58 2.57
N ASN A 254 -34.52 -9.20 1.29
CA ASN A 254 -33.57 -8.24 0.71
C ASN A 254 -33.60 -6.92 1.48
N THR A 255 -32.44 -6.31 1.68
CA THR A 255 -32.35 -4.97 2.27
C THR A 255 -32.98 -3.93 1.34
N PHE A 256 -33.72 -2.99 1.94
CA PHE A 256 -34.30 -1.87 1.22
C PHE A 256 -33.20 -0.90 0.77
N ASP A 257 -32.95 -0.83 -0.54
CA ASP A 257 -32.02 0.12 -1.15
C ASP A 257 -32.81 1.18 -1.92
N TYR A 258 -33.05 2.31 -1.25
CA TYR A 258 -33.80 3.44 -1.81
C TYR A 258 -33.20 3.99 -3.11
N LYS A 259 -31.86 3.99 -3.23
CA LYS A 259 -31.17 4.47 -4.43
C LYS A 259 -31.38 3.52 -5.61
N LYS A 260 -31.29 2.20 -5.39
CA LYS A 260 -31.62 1.21 -6.44
C LYS A 260 -33.06 1.29 -6.92
N LEU A 261 -34.01 1.61 -6.03
CA LEU A 261 -35.42 1.73 -6.39
C LEU A 261 -35.72 3.02 -7.17
N GLN A 262 -35.01 4.13 -6.89
CA GLN A 262 -35.13 5.37 -7.66
C GLN A 262 -34.46 5.29 -9.06
N VAL A 263 -33.44 4.44 -9.21
CA VAL A 263 -32.74 4.22 -10.49
C VAL A 263 -33.35 3.03 -11.23
N GLN A 264 -34.64 3.10 -11.58
CA GLN A 264 -35.19 2.31 -12.69
C GLN A 264 -35.03 3.07 -14.01
N LYS A 265 -33.78 3.30 -14.42
CA LYS A 265 -33.43 3.56 -15.82
C LYS A 265 -32.39 2.52 -16.22
N LYS A 266 -32.66 1.79 -17.31
CA LYS A 266 -31.73 0.83 -17.95
C LYS A 266 -30.51 1.52 -18.60
N ASN A 267 -29.92 2.53 -17.96
CA ASN A 267 -28.70 3.16 -18.45
C ASN A 267 -27.54 2.67 -17.61
N PHE A 268 -26.57 2.01 -18.25
CA PHE A 268 -25.35 1.55 -17.59
C PHE A 268 -24.52 2.78 -17.16
N GLU A 269 -24.25 2.93 -15.87
CA GLU A 269 -23.40 4.01 -15.35
C GLU A 269 -21.94 3.56 -15.21
N PRO A 270 -20.96 4.36 -15.64
CA PRO A 270 -19.55 4.06 -15.43
C PRO A 270 -19.21 4.05 -13.93
N ASN A 271 -18.43 3.05 -13.51
CA ASN A 271 -17.92 2.99 -12.14
C ASN A 271 -16.85 4.09 -11.90
N SER A 272 -16.42 4.25 -10.65
CA SER A 272 -15.48 5.30 -10.23
C SER A 272 -14.12 5.23 -10.96
N MET A 273 -13.66 4.03 -11.31
CA MET A 273 -12.45 3.84 -12.12
C MET A 273 -12.69 4.24 -13.57
N GLN A 274 -13.80 3.80 -14.15
CA GLN A 274 -14.13 4.08 -15.55
C GLN A 274 -14.26 5.59 -15.77
N LYS A 275 -14.92 6.32 -14.87
CA LYS A 275 -15.01 7.78 -14.91
C LYS A 275 -13.61 8.44 -14.91
N GLU A 276 -12.73 8.01 -14.02
CA GLU A 276 -11.35 8.53 -13.92
C GLU A 276 -10.57 8.30 -15.23
N ILE A 277 -10.61 7.08 -15.80
CA ILE A 277 -9.89 6.78 -17.04
C ILE A 277 -10.52 7.47 -18.26
N LEU A 278 -11.85 7.54 -18.36
CA LEU A 278 -12.52 8.20 -19.48
C LEU A 278 -12.13 9.68 -19.58
N GLU A 279 -12.03 10.38 -18.43
CA GLU A 279 -11.51 11.76 -18.39
C GLU A 279 -10.03 11.82 -18.83
N LYS A 280 -9.18 10.91 -18.36
CA LYS A 280 -7.77 10.83 -18.81
C LYS A 280 -7.64 10.54 -20.31
N LEU A 281 -8.48 9.65 -20.86
CA LEU A 281 -8.56 9.35 -22.30
C LEU A 281 -9.03 10.56 -23.11
N LYS A 282 -9.91 11.38 -22.56
CA LYS A 282 -10.35 12.63 -23.19
C LYS A 282 -9.23 13.67 -23.20
N ILE A 283 -8.53 13.86 -22.07
CA ILE A 283 -7.41 14.78 -21.95
C ILE A 283 -6.27 14.36 -22.88
N THR A 284 -5.91 13.07 -22.90
CA THR A 284 -4.80 12.58 -23.75
C THR A 284 -5.07 12.85 -25.24
N ARG A 285 -6.32 12.67 -25.70
CA ARG A 285 -6.73 13.01 -27.07
C ARG A 285 -6.71 14.51 -27.35
N LYS A 286 -7.11 15.34 -26.37
CA LYS A 286 -7.01 16.82 -26.49
C LYS A 286 -5.56 17.28 -26.61
N ASN A 287 -4.64 16.60 -25.94
CA ASN A 287 -3.21 16.89 -25.99
C ASN A 287 -2.54 16.43 -27.31
N GLY A 288 -3.30 15.86 -28.25
CA GLY A 288 -2.80 15.47 -29.57
C GLY A 288 -2.29 14.03 -29.67
N ASN A 289 -2.31 13.26 -28.58
CA ASN A 289 -1.88 11.86 -28.59
C ASN A 289 -2.83 10.99 -29.43
N LYS A 290 -2.25 10.14 -30.30
CA LYS A 290 -2.99 9.26 -31.22
C LYS A 290 -3.06 7.81 -30.75
N LYS A 291 -2.32 7.44 -29.73
CA LYS A 291 -2.32 6.11 -29.13
C LYS A 291 -2.33 6.25 -27.62
N GLY A 292 -2.87 5.27 -26.90
CA GLY A 292 -2.82 5.25 -25.44
C GLY A 292 -2.96 3.85 -24.90
N LEU A 293 -2.25 3.57 -23.80
CA LEU A 293 -2.34 2.32 -23.05
C LEU A 293 -3.13 2.56 -21.75
N VAL A 294 -4.06 1.68 -21.46
CA VAL A 294 -4.71 1.60 -20.14
C VAL A 294 -4.39 0.25 -19.51
N VAL A 295 -3.81 0.30 -18.32
CA VAL A 295 -3.55 -0.87 -17.49
C VAL A 295 -4.67 -0.97 -16.46
N ALA A 296 -5.47 -2.02 -16.52
CA ALA A 296 -6.58 -2.21 -15.59
C ALA A 296 -6.69 -3.69 -15.18
N ALA A 297 -6.75 -3.90 -13.86
CA ALA A 297 -6.85 -5.22 -13.26
C ALA A 297 -7.97 -6.07 -13.88
N THR A 298 -7.74 -7.37 -13.94
CA THR A 298 -8.73 -8.36 -14.37
C THR A 298 -10.00 -8.27 -13.51
N GLY A 299 -11.17 -8.37 -14.15
CA GLY A 299 -12.46 -8.26 -13.46
C GLY A 299 -13.04 -6.84 -13.34
N THR A 300 -12.25 -5.78 -13.58
CA THR A 300 -12.69 -4.38 -13.41
C THR A 300 -13.56 -3.79 -14.53
N GLY A 301 -13.82 -4.57 -15.60
CA GLY A 301 -14.70 -4.17 -16.71
C GLY A 301 -14.01 -3.42 -17.85
N LYS A 302 -12.80 -3.84 -18.27
CA LYS A 302 -12.07 -3.28 -19.44
C LYS A 302 -12.90 -3.15 -20.70
N THR A 303 -13.68 -4.18 -21.04
CA THR A 303 -14.56 -4.18 -22.22
C THR A 303 -15.65 -3.11 -22.14
N TYR A 304 -16.20 -2.88 -20.94
CA TYR A 304 -17.19 -1.81 -20.71
C TYR A 304 -16.55 -0.43 -20.85
N LEU A 305 -15.35 -0.24 -20.27
CA LEU A 305 -14.57 0.99 -20.45
C LEU A 305 -14.36 1.32 -21.93
N ALA A 306 -13.94 0.33 -22.72
CA ALA A 306 -13.68 0.49 -24.15
C ALA A 306 -14.93 0.93 -24.93
N ALA A 307 -16.07 0.29 -24.66
CA ALA A 307 -17.34 0.60 -25.29
C ALA A 307 -17.86 2.01 -24.93
N MET A 308 -17.70 2.43 -23.67
CA MET A 308 -18.05 3.77 -23.21
C MET A 308 -17.18 4.85 -23.84
N ASP A 309 -15.87 4.59 -23.93
CA ASP A 309 -14.94 5.54 -24.55
C ASP A 309 -15.25 5.73 -26.03
N ILE A 310 -15.61 4.64 -26.74
CA ILE A 310 -16.10 4.73 -28.12
C ILE A 310 -17.40 5.54 -28.20
N LYS A 311 -18.36 5.30 -27.30
CA LYS A 311 -19.62 6.08 -27.25
C LYS A 311 -19.31 7.58 -27.08
N GLU A 312 -18.41 7.95 -26.16
CA GLU A 312 -18.03 9.35 -25.94
C GLU A 312 -17.25 9.94 -27.11
N PHE A 313 -16.30 9.21 -27.68
CA PHE A 313 -15.49 9.64 -28.82
C PHE A 313 -16.35 10.00 -30.04
N PHE A 314 -17.30 9.14 -30.41
CA PHE A 314 -18.18 9.41 -31.54
C PHE A 314 -19.30 10.41 -31.20
N LYS A 315 -19.76 10.49 -29.94
CA LYS A 315 -20.71 11.52 -29.51
C LYS A 315 -20.10 12.92 -29.58
N SER A 316 -18.87 13.10 -29.12
CA SER A 316 -18.15 14.38 -29.13
C SER A 316 -17.93 14.96 -30.55
N LYS A 317 -18.04 14.12 -31.58
CA LYS A 317 -17.91 14.50 -32.99
C LYS A 317 -19.24 14.74 -33.70
N ASN A 318 -20.36 14.83 -32.96
CA ASN A 318 -21.72 14.93 -33.50
C ASN A 318 -22.11 13.79 -34.46
N ILE A 319 -21.50 12.61 -34.32
CA ILE A 319 -21.74 11.46 -35.22
C ILE A 319 -22.97 10.66 -34.78
N ILE A 320 -23.34 10.68 -33.49
CA ILE A 320 -24.38 9.79 -32.95
C ILE A 320 -25.81 10.42 -32.97
N GLY A 321 -25.96 11.69 -33.34
CA GLY A 321 -27.24 12.41 -33.20
C GLY A 321 -28.23 12.31 -34.36
N HIS A 322 -27.77 12.28 -35.61
CA HIS A 322 -28.67 12.38 -36.78
C HIS A 322 -28.37 11.43 -37.95
N ASN A 323 -27.22 10.76 -37.97
CA ASN A 323 -26.88 9.73 -38.96
C ASN A 323 -26.16 8.57 -38.27
N ARG A 324 -26.86 7.47 -38.00
CA ARG A 324 -26.34 6.24 -37.34
C ARG A 324 -25.26 5.49 -38.15
N GLU A 325 -24.76 6.07 -39.25
CA GLU A 325 -23.95 5.43 -40.31
C GLU A 325 -22.48 5.85 -40.38
N LYS A 326 -21.82 6.31 -39.30
CA LYS A 326 -20.40 6.76 -39.40
C LYS A 326 -19.46 6.38 -38.25
N ALA A 327 -19.84 5.46 -37.37
CA ALA A 327 -18.92 4.98 -36.33
C ALA A 327 -18.09 3.80 -36.86
N ARG A 328 -16.85 4.08 -37.28
CA ARG A 328 -15.94 3.08 -37.85
C ARG A 328 -14.87 2.68 -36.85
N PHE A 329 -15.00 1.50 -36.25
CA PHE A 329 -14.00 0.99 -35.31
C PHE A 329 -13.65 -0.48 -35.55
N LEU A 330 -12.45 -0.85 -35.09
CA LEU A 330 -11.96 -2.22 -35.10
C LEU A 330 -11.60 -2.64 -33.68
N PHE A 331 -12.22 -3.71 -33.20
CA PHE A 331 -11.90 -4.35 -31.93
C PHE A 331 -11.11 -5.63 -32.19
N ILE A 332 -9.89 -5.70 -31.66
CA ILE A 332 -8.96 -6.82 -31.85
C ILE A 332 -8.79 -7.54 -30.51
N ALA A 333 -8.92 -8.87 -30.53
CA ALA A 333 -8.53 -9.74 -29.43
C ALA A 333 -7.94 -11.05 -29.97
N HIS A 334 -7.20 -11.78 -29.13
CA HIS A 334 -6.55 -13.02 -29.54
C HIS A 334 -7.48 -14.26 -29.46
N ARG A 335 -8.60 -14.19 -28.72
CA ARG A 335 -9.57 -15.29 -28.52
C ARG A 335 -10.96 -14.94 -29.03
N GLU A 336 -11.61 -15.91 -29.67
CA GLU A 336 -12.96 -15.77 -30.21
C GLU A 336 -14.02 -15.52 -29.12
N GLU A 337 -13.89 -16.19 -27.97
CA GLU A 337 -14.81 -16.02 -26.83
C GLU A 337 -14.81 -14.58 -26.29
N LEU A 338 -13.66 -13.91 -26.29
CA LEU A 338 -13.55 -12.50 -25.90
C LEU A 338 -14.25 -11.58 -26.91
N LEU A 339 -14.14 -11.88 -28.20
CA LEU A 339 -14.79 -11.12 -29.26
C LEU A 339 -16.31 -11.25 -29.21
N GLU A 340 -16.83 -12.47 -28.97
CA GLU A 340 -18.26 -12.72 -28.81
C GLU A 340 -18.84 -11.96 -27.60
N ASN A 341 -18.15 -11.98 -26.47
CA ASN A 341 -18.57 -11.24 -25.28
C ASN A 341 -18.46 -9.72 -25.48
N ALA A 342 -17.39 -9.25 -26.12
CA ALA A 342 -17.22 -7.84 -26.43
C ALA A 342 -18.32 -7.31 -27.37
N ALA A 343 -18.67 -8.06 -28.42
CA ALA A 343 -19.77 -7.70 -29.32
C ALA A 343 -21.09 -7.50 -28.57
N LYS A 344 -21.42 -8.38 -27.61
CA LYS A 344 -22.63 -8.23 -26.77
C LYS A 344 -22.58 -6.98 -25.89
N VAL A 345 -21.44 -6.72 -25.24
CA VAL A 345 -21.26 -5.54 -24.38
C VAL A 345 -21.39 -4.25 -25.20
N PHE A 346 -20.76 -4.20 -26.37
CA PHE A 346 -20.83 -3.07 -27.29
C PHE A 346 -22.24 -2.84 -27.84
N SER A 347 -22.95 -3.91 -28.19
CA SER A 347 -24.35 -3.84 -28.64
C SER A 347 -25.22 -3.11 -27.60
N ASN A 348 -25.08 -3.52 -26.33
CA ASN A 348 -25.84 -2.94 -25.22
C ASN A 348 -25.48 -1.47 -24.94
N ILE A 349 -24.20 -1.10 -24.98
CA ILE A 349 -23.73 0.25 -24.63
C ILE A 349 -23.96 1.25 -25.76
N LEU A 350 -23.70 0.84 -27.00
CA LEU A 350 -23.89 1.67 -28.19
C LEU A 350 -25.35 1.73 -28.65
N GLU A 351 -26.21 0.85 -28.11
CA GLU A 351 -27.62 0.70 -28.52
C GLU A 351 -27.74 0.35 -30.02
N VAL A 352 -26.81 -0.48 -30.51
CA VAL A 352 -26.71 -0.95 -31.90
C VAL A 352 -26.92 -2.46 -31.93
N PRO A 353 -27.82 -3.01 -32.77
CA PRO A 353 -28.02 -4.45 -32.87
C PRO A 353 -26.72 -5.19 -33.22
N GLU A 354 -26.51 -6.37 -32.62
CA GLU A 354 -25.30 -7.18 -32.84
C GLU A 354 -25.10 -7.56 -34.33
N ASN A 355 -26.17 -7.63 -35.11
CA ASN A 355 -26.13 -7.92 -36.55
C ASN A 355 -25.44 -6.83 -37.38
N ASN A 356 -25.20 -5.63 -36.81
CA ASN A 356 -24.49 -4.54 -37.45
C ASN A 356 -22.97 -4.61 -37.19
N PHE A 357 -22.50 -5.62 -36.46
CA PHE A 357 -21.09 -5.84 -36.21
C PHE A 357 -20.53 -6.95 -37.11
N GLY A 358 -19.52 -6.62 -37.89
CA GLY A 358 -18.81 -7.60 -38.71
C GLY A 358 -17.94 -8.52 -37.85
N LYS A 359 -18.04 -9.82 -38.09
CA LYS A 359 -17.28 -10.85 -37.38
C LYS A 359 -16.18 -11.40 -38.29
N MET A 360 -14.94 -11.25 -37.84
CA MET A 360 -13.74 -11.77 -38.51
C MET A 360 -13.00 -12.74 -37.59
N PHE A 361 -13.68 -13.82 -37.24
CA PHE A 361 -13.20 -14.94 -36.42
C PHE A 361 -14.13 -16.15 -36.63
N GLY A 362 -13.74 -17.35 -36.16
CA GLY A 362 -14.57 -18.54 -36.26
C GLY A 362 -14.88 -18.99 -37.69
N GLY A 363 -13.97 -18.71 -38.64
CA GLY A 363 -14.16 -18.99 -40.07
C GLY A 363 -15.00 -17.96 -40.83
N LYS A 364 -15.54 -16.93 -40.15
CA LYS A 364 -16.25 -15.82 -40.80
C LYS A 364 -15.29 -14.71 -41.23
N LYS A 365 -15.56 -14.09 -42.37
CA LYS A 365 -14.78 -12.98 -42.94
C LYS A 365 -15.71 -11.87 -43.44
N GLU A 366 -16.37 -11.19 -42.51
CA GLU A 366 -17.35 -10.14 -42.80
C GLU A 366 -16.67 -8.76 -42.85
N THR A 367 -16.21 -8.33 -44.03
CA THR A 367 -15.42 -7.08 -44.22
C THR A 367 -16.27 -5.84 -44.53
N ASN A 368 -17.54 -6.03 -44.88
CA ASN A 368 -18.43 -4.95 -45.35
C ASN A 368 -19.01 -4.08 -44.22
N PHE A 369 -18.76 -4.41 -42.97
CA PHE A 369 -19.32 -3.70 -41.80
C PHE A 369 -18.42 -2.56 -41.34
N GLU A 370 -19.02 -1.47 -40.84
CA GLU A 370 -18.26 -0.32 -40.33
C GLU A 370 -17.58 -0.62 -38.98
N MET A 371 -18.22 -1.45 -38.18
CA MET A 371 -17.80 -1.86 -36.84
C MET A 371 -17.40 -3.34 -36.91
N ILE A 372 -16.14 -3.65 -36.65
CA ILE A 372 -15.61 -5.00 -36.85
C ILE A 372 -14.97 -5.53 -35.56
N PHE A 373 -15.30 -6.77 -35.22
CA PHE A 373 -14.65 -7.57 -34.18
C PHE A 373 -13.82 -8.67 -34.86
N ALA A 374 -12.50 -8.63 -34.67
CA ALA A 374 -11.58 -9.48 -35.40
C ALA A 374 -10.60 -10.20 -34.47
N SER A 375 -10.32 -11.47 -34.79
CA SER A 375 -9.17 -12.14 -34.19
C SER A 375 -7.89 -11.70 -34.91
N ILE A 376 -6.77 -11.63 -34.19
CA ILE A 376 -5.49 -11.29 -34.83
C ILE A 376 -5.11 -12.29 -35.94
N GLN A 377 -5.47 -13.56 -35.78
CA GLN A 377 -5.18 -14.62 -36.74
C GLN A 377 -5.95 -14.41 -38.06
N SER A 378 -7.26 -14.14 -37.96
CA SER A 378 -8.11 -13.86 -39.12
C SER A 378 -7.76 -12.53 -39.78
N LEU A 379 -7.41 -11.51 -38.99
CA LEU A 379 -7.05 -10.19 -39.52
C LEU A 379 -5.70 -10.23 -40.26
N ARG A 380 -4.73 -11.01 -39.79
CA ARG A 380 -3.40 -11.14 -40.43
C ARG A 380 -3.48 -11.59 -41.90
N SER A 381 -4.47 -12.41 -42.27
CA SER A 381 -4.59 -12.91 -43.65
C SER A 381 -5.21 -11.88 -44.60
N CYS A 382 -5.84 -10.83 -44.10
CA CYS A 382 -6.65 -9.91 -44.92
C CYS A 382 -6.53 -8.43 -44.56
N TYR A 383 -5.69 -8.03 -43.59
CA TYR A 383 -5.56 -6.63 -43.18
C TYR A 383 -5.21 -5.68 -44.35
N LYS A 384 -4.47 -6.18 -45.35
CA LYS A 384 -4.10 -5.44 -46.57
C LYS A 384 -5.30 -5.13 -47.49
N GLU A 385 -6.41 -5.85 -47.35
CA GLU A 385 -7.65 -5.58 -48.11
C GLU A 385 -8.35 -4.29 -47.61
N PHE A 386 -8.06 -3.88 -46.37
CA PHE A 386 -8.58 -2.63 -45.83
C PHE A 386 -7.64 -1.46 -46.16
N LYS A 387 -8.24 -0.30 -46.45
CA LYS A 387 -7.50 0.97 -46.54
C LYS A 387 -6.89 1.33 -45.17
N LYS A 388 -5.75 2.03 -45.18
CA LYS A 388 -5.04 2.41 -43.94
C LYS A 388 -5.90 3.27 -43.00
N ASP A 389 -6.77 4.11 -43.55
CA ASP A 389 -7.66 5.05 -42.84
C ASP A 389 -9.10 4.51 -42.64
N ARG A 390 -9.29 3.19 -42.83
CA ARG A 390 -10.62 2.55 -42.80
C ARG A 390 -11.34 2.68 -41.44
N PHE A 391 -10.60 2.71 -40.35
CA PHE A 391 -11.14 2.77 -38.99
C PHE A 391 -10.70 4.06 -38.31
N ASP A 392 -11.66 4.77 -37.71
CA ASP A 392 -11.37 5.97 -36.93
C ASP A 392 -10.81 5.62 -35.54
N TYR A 393 -11.16 4.46 -35.00
CA TYR A 393 -10.78 4.01 -33.68
C TYR A 393 -10.38 2.52 -33.70
N ILE A 394 -9.24 2.17 -33.13
CA ILE A 394 -8.82 0.77 -32.97
C ILE A 394 -8.67 0.46 -31.48
N ILE A 395 -9.26 -0.64 -31.03
CA ILE A 395 -9.09 -1.18 -29.67
C ILE A 395 -8.39 -2.52 -29.78
N ILE A 396 -7.39 -2.72 -28.93
CA ILE A 396 -6.67 -3.99 -28.83
C ILE A 396 -6.74 -4.44 -27.37
N ASP A 397 -7.50 -5.49 -27.13
CA ASP A 397 -7.61 -6.13 -25.81
C ASP A 397 -6.48 -7.14 -25.59
N GLU A 398 -6.06 -7.29 -24.34
CA GLU A 398 -4.84 -8.02 -23.94
C GLU A 398 -3.61 -7.55 -24.72
N PHE A 399 -3.39 -6.23 -24.69
CA PHE A 399 -2.36 -5.52 -25.46
C PHE A 399 -0.93 -6.01 -25.19
N HIS A 400 -0.68 -6.74 -24.10
CA HIS A 400 0.61 -7.38 -23.85
C HIS A 400 1.03 -8.40 -24.95
N HIS A 401 0.10 -8.84 -25.81
CA HIS A 401 0.42 -9.63 -27.01
C HIS A 401 0.90 -8.82 -28.21
N ALA A 402 0.74 -7.48 -28.17
CA ALA A 402 0.93 -6.62 -29.33
C ALA A 402 2.38 -6.56 -29.84
N SER A 403 3.36 -6.95 -29.02
CA SER A 403 4.78 -7.03 -29.41
C SER A 403 5.11 -8.20 -30.34
N ALA A 404 4.19 -9.14 -30.56
CA ALA A 404 4.39 -10.20 -31.55
C ALA A 404 4.35 -9.65 -32.98
N ASP A 405 5.20 -10.18 -33.87
CA ASP A 405 5.29 -9.75 -35.28
C ASP A 405 3.96 -9.75 -36.03
N SER A 406 3.03 -10.63 -35.64
CA SER A 406 1.67 -10.67 -36.19
C SER A 406 0.86 -9.42 -35.86
N TYR A 407 0.96 -8.91 -34.63
CA TYR A 407 0.30 -7.68 -34.19
C TYR A 407 0.98 -6.45 -34.81
N ASN A 408 2.31 -6.38 -34.75
CA ASN A 408 3.08 -5.26 -35.31
C ASN A 408 2.74 -4.99 -36.78
N LYS A 409 2.63 -6.04 -37.61
CA LYS A 409 2.26 -5.88 -39.04
C LYS A 409 0.87 -5.29 -39.24
N VAL A 410 -0.09 -5.65 -38.38
CA VAL A 410 -1.47 -5.15 -38.45
C VAL A 410 -1.54 -3.72 -37.91
N ILE A 411 -0.93 -3.45 -36.75
CA ILE A 411 -0.90 -2.14 -36.10
C ILE A 411 -0.25 -1.10 -37.02
N ASN A 412 0.88 -1.44 -37.66
CA ASN A 412 1.62 -0.54 -38.54
C ASN A 412 0.92 -0.28 -39.89
N HIS A 413 -0.05 -1.12 -40.28
CA HIS A 413 -0.81 -0.90 -41.53
C HIS A 413 -1.87 0.19 -41.36
N PHE A 414 -2.57 0.20 -40.22
CA PHE A 414 -3.67 1.13 -39.99
C PHE A 414 -3.19 2.48 -39.43
N SER A 415 -3.90 3.55 -39.77
CA SER A 415 -3.68 4.90 -39.26
C SER A 415 -4.99 5.46 -38.68
N PRO A 416 -5.44 4.95 -37.51
CA PRO A 416 -6.67 5.43 -36.89
C PRO A 416 -6.48 6.82 -36.29
N LYS A 417 -7.59 7.51 -36.02
CA LYS A 417 -7.55 8.77 -35.25
C LYS A 417 -7.16 8.52 -33.79
N PHE A 418 -7.47 7.33 -33.26
CA PHE A 418 -6.98 6.90 -31.96
C PHE A 418 -6.82 5.37 -31.88
N LEU A 419 -5.76 4.89 -31.22
CA LEU A 419 -5.54 3.48 -30.88
C LEU A 419 -5.51 3.32 -29.36
N LEU A 420 -6.35 2.44 -28.83
CA LEU A 420 -6.41 2.12 -27.41
C LEU A 420 -5.92 0.70 -27.16
N GLY A 421 -4.82 0.58 -26.42
CA GLY A 421 -4.35 -0.68 -25.84
C GLY A 421 -4.98 -0.88 -24.47
N LEU A 422 -5.56 -2.06 -24.23
CA LEU A 422 -6.08 -2.46 -22.91
C LEU A 422 -5.31 -3.69 -22.44
N THR A 423 -4.75 -3.64 -21.24
CA THR A 423 -4.06 -4.80 -20.65
C THR A 423 -4.27 -4.85 -19.14
N ALA A 424 -4.12 -6.03 -18.54
CA ALA A 424 -4.01 -6.16 -17.09
C ALA A 424 -2.59 -5.89 -16.58
N THR A 425 -1.58 -6.08 -17.42
CA THR A 425 -0.16 -6.00 -17.06
C THR A 425 0.63 -5.34 -18.19
N PRO A 426 1.53 -4.39 -17.87
CA PRO A 426 2.40 -3.76 -18.86
C PRO A 426 3.59 -4.64 -19.26
N GLU A 427 4.01 -5.58 -18.40
CA GLU A 427 5.24 -6.38 -18.59
C GLU A 427 4.99 -7.80 -19.15
N ARG A 428 5.89 -8.27 -20.03
CA ARG A 428 6.01 -9.67 -20.46
C ARG A 428 7.23 -10.34 -19.83
N MET A 429 7.26 -11.68 -19.79
CA MET A 429 8.41 -12.48 -19.32
C MET A 429 9.68 -12.34 -20.18
N ASP A 430 9.56 -11.82 -21.41
CA ASP A 430 10.63 -11.73 -22.42
C ASP A 430 11.19 -10.31 -22.61
N GLY A 431 10.83 -9.36 -21.74
CA GLY A 431 11.44 -8.02 -21.70
C GLY A 431 11.18 -7.13 -22.92
N LYS A 432 10.23 -7.49 -23.81
CA LYS A 432 9.85 -6.67 -24.97
C LYS A 432 8.64 -5.80 -24.69
N GLU A 433 8.79 -4.52 -24.97
CA GLU A 433 7.90 -3.47 -24.52
C GLU A 433 6.64 -3.30 -25.36
N ILE A 434 5.51 -3.26 -24.66
CA ILE A 434 4.22 -2.87 -25.25
C ILE A 434 3.99 -1.36 -25.16
N LEU A 435 4.64 -0.66 -24.23
CA LEU A 435 4.52 0.79 -24.08
C LEU A 435 4.99 1.53 -25.34
N ALA A 436 6.07 1.08 -25.97
CA ALA A 436 6.58 1.59 -27.24
C ALA A 436 5.51 1.58 -28.36
N LEU A 437 4.63 0.57 -28.39
CA LEU A 437 3.57 0.47 -29.40
C LEU A 437 2.48 1.53 -29.23
N CYS A 438 2.36 2.07 -28.02
CA CYS A 438 1.44 3.15 -27.65
C CYS A 438 2.13 4.51 -27.50
N ASP A 439 3.32 4.69 -28.08
CA ASP A 439 4.10 5.94 -28.01
C ASP A 439 4.37 6.36 -26.54
N TYR A 440 4.55 5.38 -25.65
CA TYR A 440 4.74 5.54 -24.19
C TYR A 440 3.64 6.32 -23.47
N ASN A 441 2.48 6.48 -24.11
CA ASN A 441 1.35 7.18 -23.52
C ASN A 441 0.54 6.24 -22.62
N LEU A 442 0.98 6.05 -21.38
CA LEU A 442 0.20 5.38 -20.34
C LEU A 442 -0.89 6.33 -19.83
N VAL A 443 -2.12 6.10 -20.26
CA VAL A 443 -3.27 6.98 -19.98
C VAL A 443 -3.76 6.80 -18.53
N GLY A 444 -3.68 5.60 -18.00
CA GLY A 444 -4.07 5.34 -16.62
C GLY A 444 -3.82 3.90 -16.21
N GLU A 445 -3.56 3.73 -14.92
CA GLU A 445 -3.33 2.44 -14.28
C GLU A 445 -4.26 2.25 -13.07
N ILE A 446 -4.92 1.09 -13.03
CA ILE A 446 -5.61 0.57 -11.86
C ILE A 446 -5.12 -0.86 -11.62
N GLY A 447 -4.19 -1.00 -10.69
CA GLY A 447 -3.76 -2.28 -10.16
C GLY A 447 -4.83 -2.99 -9.31
N LEU A 448 -4.48 -4.18 -8.83
CA LEU A 448 -5.39 -5.05 -8.07
C LEU A 448 -5.90 -4.36 -6.79
N LYS A 449 -5.01 -3.74 -6.00
CA LYS A 449 -5.36 -3.10 -4.73
C LYS A 449 -6.35 -1.95 -4.90
N LYS A 450 -6.06 -0.99 -5.79
CA LYS A 450 -6.96 0.14 -6.12
C LYS A 450 -8.32 -0.32 -6.66
N ALA A 451 -8.37 -1.46 -7.36
CA ALA A 451 -9.63 -2.06 -7.78
C ALA A 451 -10.46 -2.60 -6.60
N MET A 452 -9.81 -3.10 -5.56
CA MET A 452 -10.45 -3.59 -4.33
C MET A 452 -10.95 -2.44 -3.45
N GLU A 453 -10.17 -1.37 -3.30
CA GLU A 453 -10.57 -0.15 -2.56
C GLU A 453 -11.84 0.47 -3.13
N LYS A 454 -11.93 0.49 -4.47
CA LYS A 454 -13.09 1.01 -5.21
C LYS A 454 -14.24 0.00 -5.28
N ASP A 455 -14.15 -1.15 -4.60
CA ASP A 455 -15.15 -2.22 -4.57
C ASP A 455 -15.57 -2.66 -5.98
N LEU A 456 -14.60 -2.77 -6.90
CA LEU A 456 -14.84 -3.15 -8.31
C LEU A 456 -14.76 -4.66 -8.54
N ILE A 457 -14.12 -5.36 -7.62
CA ILE A 457 -13.86 -6.80 -7.68
C ILE A 457 -14.32 -7.47 -6.39
N ALA A 458 -14.52 -8.79 -6.42
CA ALA A 458 -14.85 -9.57 -5.25
C ALA A 458 -13.61 -9.65 -4.32
N PRO A 459 -13.80 -9.58 -2.99
CA PRO A 459 -12.77 -9.90 -2.01
C PRO A 459 -12.23 -11.32 -2.17
N PHE A 460 -11.03 -11.58 -1.66
CA PHE A 460 -10.41 -12.91 -1.65
C PHE A 460 -9.71 -13.20 -0.32
N HIS A 461 -9.65 -14.48 0.05
CA HIS A 461 -8.86 -14.98 1.17
C HIS A 461 -7.77 -15.88 0.60
N TYR A 462 -6.53 -15.42 0.66
CA TYR A 462 -5.36 -16.12 0.15
C TYR A 462 -4.65 -16.86 1.28
N PHE A 463 -4.38 -18.15 1.06
CA PHE A 463 -3.65 -19.01 1.97
C PHE A 463 -2.45 -19.60 1.22
N GLY A 464 -1.25 -19.07 1.52
CA GLY A 464 0.01 -19.63 1.06
C GLY A 464 0.48 -20.71 2.02
N VAL A 465 0.32 -21.96 1.63
CA VAL A 465 0.57 -23.15 2.44
C VAL A 465 1.94 -23.72 2.10
N ASN A 466 2.70 -24.16 3.11
CA ASN A 466 3.95 -24.87 2.86
C ASN A 466 3.67 -26.24 2.22
N ASP A 467 4.24 -26.46 1.03
CA ASP A 467 4.16 -27.77 0.35
C ASP A 467 5.31 -28.65 0.83
N GLU A 468 5.10 -29.31 1.97
CA GLU A 468 6.09 -30.21 2.61
C GLU A 468 6.31 -31.51 1.84
N THR A 469 5.41 -31.81 0.89
CA THR A 469 5.44 -33.07 0.14
C THR A 469 6.36 -33.02 -1.08
N VAL A 470 6.89 -31.85 -1.43
CA VAL A 470 7.74 -31.65 -2.61
C VAL A 470 8.98 -30.84 -2.25
N ASP A 471 10.15 -31.45 -2.41
CA ASP A 471 11.41 -30.74 -2.36
C ASP A 471 11.82 -30.23 -3.75
N TYR A 472 11.71 -28.92 -3.94
CA TYR A 472 12.04 -28.27 -5.20
C TYR A 472 13.56 -28.03 -5.38
N GLU A 473 14.37 -28.19 -4.35
CA GLU A 473 15.83 -28.04 -4.45
C GLU A 473 16.48 -29.23 -5.18
N GLU A 474 15.88 -30.42 -5.07
CA GLU A 474 16.34 -31.62 -5.77
C GLU A 474 15.98 -31.65 -7.26
N ILE A 475 15.08 -30.76 -7.70
CA ILE A 475 14.59 -30.73 -9.09
C ILE A 475 15.54 -29.86 -9.94
N PRO A 476 16.15 -30.40 -11.02
CA PRO A 476 17.04 -29.64 -11.87
C PRO A 476 16.38 -28.39 -12.45
N TYR A 477 17.04 -27.23 -12.29
CA TYR A 477 16.55 -25.93 -12.75
C TYR A 477 17.55 -25.28 -13.70
N LYS A 478 17.15 -25.06 -14.97
CA LYS A 478 17.98 -24.46 -16.03
C LYS A 478 17.17 -23.41 -16.80
N ASN A 479 17.81 -22.30 -17.16
CA ASN A 479 17.20 -21.21 -17.95
C ASN A 479 15.86 -20.69 -17.41
N GLY A 480 15.69 -20.67 -16.08
CA GLY A 480 14.45 -20.17 -15.47
C GLY A 480 13.30 -21.18 -15.38
N VAL A 481 13.53 -22.45 -15.76
CA VAL A 481 12.49 -23.50 -15.83
C VAL A 481 12.99 -24.78 -15.15
N TYR A 482 12.09 -25.48 -14.46
CA TYR A 482 12.34 -26.79 -13.87
C TYR A 482 12.28 -27.90 -14.93
N ASN A 483 13.02 -28.99 -14.73
CA ASN A 483 12.85 -30.20 -15.52
C ASN A 483 11.41 -30.70 -15.40
N GLY A 484 10.69 -30.75 -16.52
CA GLY A 484 9.25 -31.01 -16.54
C GLY A 484 8.85 -32.41 -16.09
N GLU A 485 9.66 -33.43 -16.39
CA GLU A 485 9.40 -34.84 -16.07
C GLU A 485 9.59 -35.10 -14.57
N ILE A 486 10.75 -34.70 -14.02
CA ILE A 486 11.04 -34.85 -12.59
C ILE A 486 10.04 -34.04 -11.75
N LEU A 487 9.67 -32.83 -12.21
CA LEU A 487 8.66 -32.03 -11.53
C LEU A 487 7.29 -32.73 -11.55
N LEU A 488 6.89 -33.33 -12.68
CA LEU A 488 5.61 -34.05 -12.77
C LEU A 488 5.54 -35.22 -11.78
N GLU A 489 6.61 -36.01 -11.67
CA GLU A 489 6.70 -37.15 -10.75
C GLU A 489 6.54 -36.71 -9.30
N ASN A 490 7.21 -35.63 -8.91
CA ASN A 490 7.10 -35.06 -7.56
C ASN A 490 5.72 -34.46 -7.28
N LEU A 491 5.10 -33.79 -8.26
CA LEU A 491 3.77 -33.21 -8.09
C LEU A 491 2.64 -34.26 -8.08
N SER A 492 2.85 -35.42 -8.72
CA SER A 492 1.83 -36.46 -8.94
C SER A 492 1.89 -37.58 -7.89
N GLN A 493 2.06 -37.21 -6.63
CA GLN A 493 2.09 -38.13 -5.50
C GLN A 493 0.74 -38.19 -4.78
N SER A 494 0.30 -39.39 -4.40
CA SER A 494 -0.99 -39.55 -3.68
C SER A 494 -0.97 -38.82 -2.35
N VAL A 495 0.16 -38.90 -1.62
CA VAL A 495 0.36 -38.21 -0.32
C VAL A 495 0.16 -36.70 -0.47
N ARG A 496 0.71 -36.10 -1.53
CA ARG A 496 0.48 -34.69 -1.87
C ARG A 496 -0.99 -34.40 -2.15
N THR A 497 -1.68 -35.30 -2.83
CA THR A 497 -3.12 -35.11 -3.12
C THR A 497 -3.99 -35.21 -1.88
N ASP A 498 -3.64 -36.09 -0.93
CA ASP A 498 -4.27 -36.16 0.39
C ASP A 498 -4.09 -34.84 1.14
N TYR A 499 -2.86 -34.30 1.14
CA TYR A 499 -2.56 -32.98 1.71
C TYR A 499 -3.34 -31.84 1.04
N ILE A 500 -3.48 -31.87 -0.30
CA ILE A 500 -4.28 -30.87 -1.02
C ILE A 500 -5.74 -30.91 -0.58
N VAL A 501 -6.33 -32.10 -0.47
CA VAL A 501 -7.73 -32.27 -0.04
C VAL A 501 -7.92 -31.85 1.42
N GLU A 502 -6.98 -32.19 2.30
CA GLU A 502 -6.98 -31.71 3.69
C GLU A 502 -7.06 -30.18 3.76
N LYS A 503 -6.26 -29.46 2.94
CA LYS A 503 -6.30 -27.98 2.93
C LYS A 503 -7.58 -27.41 2.31
N ILE A 504 -8.14 -28.06 1.29
CA ILE A 504 -9.45 -27.68 0.73
C ILE A 504 -10.54 -27.79 1.81
N GLU A 505 -10.52 -28.84 2.62
CA GLU A 505 -11.48 -29.05 3.71
C GLU A 505 -11.22 -28.11 4.89
N LYS A 506 -9.95 -27.88 5.22
CA LYS A 506 -9.52 -26.97 6.29
C LYS A 506 -10.03 -25.56 6.05
N PHE A 507 -9.68 -24.96 4.92
CA PHE A 507 -10.00 -23.57 4.61
C PHE A 507 -11.37 -23.40 3.96
N GLY A 508 -11.85 -24.40 3.23
CA GLY A 508 -13.15 -24.37 2.57
C GLY A 508 -13.29 -23.30 1.48
N TYR A 509 -14.55 -22.95 1.20
CA TYR A 509 -14.94 -22.07 0.10
C TYR A 509 -16.21 -21.29 0.46
N ASP A 510 -16.52 -20.23 -0.27
CA ASP A 510 -17.73 -19.47 -0.02
C ASP A 510 -18.96 -20.01 -0.76
N GLY A 511 -20.15 -19.85 -0.17
CA GLY A 511 -21.42 -20.30 -0.74
C GLY A 511 -21.71 -21.80 -0.61
N ASN A 512 -22.89 -22.21 -1.09
CA ASN A 512 -23.44 -23.55 -0.85
C ASN A 512 -22.81 -24.67 -1.70
N LYS A 513 -22.29 -24.34 -2.88
CA LYS A 513 -21.72 -25.31 -3.84
C LYS A 513 -20.33 -24.87 -4.27
N MET A 514 -19.39 -25.81 -4.32
CA MET A 514 -18.04 -25.57 -4.79
C MET A 514 -18.02 -25.29 -6.30
N SER A 515 -17.17 -24.36 -6.71
CA SER A 515 -16.80 -24.08 -8.10
C SER A 515 -15.33 -23.73 -8.12
N GLY A 516 -14.51 -24.78 -8.10
CA GLY A 516 -13.07 -24.75 -7.95
C GLY A 516 -12.30 -24.85 -9.26
N ILE A 517 -11.19 -24.14 -9.36
CA ILE A 517 -10.24 -24.24 -10.48
C ILE A 517 -8.89 -24.67 -9.95
N ALA A 518 -8.34 -25.74 -10.52
CA ALA A 518 -7.00 -26.23 -10.19
C ALA A 518 -6.01 -25.96 -11.32
N PHE A 519 -5.01 -25.13 -11.05
CA PHE A 519 -3.93 -24.80 -11.97
C PHE A 519 -2.83 -25.85 -11.88
N CYS A 520 -2.76 -26.72 -12.89
CA CYS A 520 -1.81 -27.82 -12.97
C CYS A 520 -0.61 -27.46 -13.87
N GLN A 521 0.51 -28.15 -13.66
CA GLN A 521 1.77 -27.92 -14.39
C GLN A 521 1.63 -28.22 -15.89
N ASN A 522 1.13 -29.40 -16.24
CA ASN A 522 0.99 -29.88 -17.61
C ASN A 522 -0.28 -30.76 -17.77
N ILE A 523 -0.56 -31.22 -18.99
CA ILE A 523 -1.78 -31.99 -19.32
C ILE A 523 -1.86 -33.31 -18.53
N GLU A 524 -0.72 -33.95 -18.30
CA GLU A 524 -0.63 -35.21 -17.55
C GLU A 524 -0.95 -34.98 -16.08
N HIS A 525 -0.36 -33.97 -15.46
CA HIS A 525 -0.68 -33.55 -14.08
C HIS A 525 -2.17 -33.20 -13.92
N ALA A 526 -2.76 -32.46 -14.87
CA ALA A 526 -4.20 -32.15 -14.81
C ALA A 526 -5.08 -33.40 -14.88
N SER A 527 -4.67 -34.38 -15.69
CA SER A 527 -5.38 -35.66 -15.82
C SER A 527 -5.24 -36.52 -14.57
N TYR A 528 -4.04 -36.55 -13.98
CA TYR A 528 -3.77 -37.16 -12.68
C TYR A 528 -4.67 -36.56 -11.59
N MET A 529 -4.62 -35.23 -11.40
CA MET A 529 -5.42 -34.55 -10.38
C MET A 529 -6.91 -34.78 -10.56
N LYS A 530 -7.42 -34.76 -11.79
CA LYS A 530 -8.84 -35.06 -12.06
C LYS A 530 -9.23 -36.46 -11.56
N ASN A 531 -8.39 -37.46 -11.80
CA ASN A 531 -8.67 -38.83 -11.35
C ASN A 531 -8.58 -38.93 -9.82
N GLU A 532 -7.57 -38.30 -9.20
CA GLU A 532 -7.39 -38.32 -7.75
C GLU A 532 -8.49 -37.57 -6.98
N PHE A 533 -8.98 -36.45 -7.52
CA PHE A 533 -10.12 -35.74 -6.96
C PHE A 533 -11.40 -36.57 -7.04
N ILE A 534 -11.65 -37.27 -8.16
CA ILE A 534 -12.80 -38.17 -8.30
C ILE A 534 -12.74 -39.31 -7.28
N LYS A 535 -11.55 -39.90 -7.06
CA LYS A 535 -11.36 -40.95 -6.03
C LYS A 535 -11.72 -40.47 -4.62
N ARG A 536 -11.52 -39.17 -4.34
CA ARG A 536 -11.82 -38.53 -3.05
C ARG A 536 -13.20 -37.85 -3.02
N GLY A 537 -14.07 -38.14 -3.99
CA GLY A 537 -15.47 -37.69 -3.99
C GLY A 537 -15.75 -36.36 -4.68
N TYR A 538 -14.76 -35.71 -5.28
CA TYR A 538 -14.95 -34.46 -6.03
C TYR A 538 -15.13 -34.74 -7.53
N LYS A 539 -16.31 -34.42 -8.09
CA LYS A 539 -16.53 -34.55 -9.53
C LYS A 539 -15.66 -33.52 -10.23
N SER A 540 -14.81 -34.02 -11.11
CA SER A 540 -13.76 -33.21 -11.72
C SER A 540 -13.67 -33.42 -13.22
N LYS A 541 -13.34 -32.36 -13.96
CA LYS A 541 -13.04 -32.44 -15.41
C LYS A 541 -11.73 -31.73 -15.72
N VAL A 542 -11.18 -32.06 -16.89
CA VAL A 542 -9.94 -31.46 -17.41
C VAL A 542 -10.26 -30.57 -18.59
N LEU A 543 -9.65 -29.39 -18.63
CA LEU A 543 -9.70 -28.49 -19.78
C LEU A 543 -8.26 -28.09 -20.18
N THR A 544 -7.84 -28.52 -21.37
CA THR A 544 -6.50 -28.27 -21.96
C THR A 544 -6.60 -27.60 -23.32
N ALA A 545 -5.57 -26.88 -23.75
CA ALA A 545 -5.60 -26.12 -25.01
C ALA A 545 -5.89 -27.01 -26.24
N LYS A 546 -5.68 -28.32 -26.12
CA LYS A 546 -6.02 -29.36 -27.11
C LYS A 546 -7.52 -29.72 -27.15
N THR A 547 -8.33 -29.21 -26.23
CA THR A 547 -9.78 -29.50 -26.16
C THR A 547 -10.50 -28.74 -27.27
N ASN A 548 -11.23 -29.45 -28.13
CA ASN A 548 -11.96 -28.81 -29.24
C ASN A 548 -13.06 -27.83 -28.74
N LYS A 549 -13.44 -26.88 -29.59
CA LYS A 549 -14.35 -25.77 -29.23
C LYS A 549 -15.71 -26.28 -28.71
N THR A 550 -16.31 -27.27 -29.37
CA THR A 550 -17.62 -27.81 -28.98
C THR A 550 -17.59 -28.51 -27.63
N LYS A 551 -16.56 -29.32 -27.35
CA LYS A 551 -16.38 -29.98 -26.04
C LYS A 551 -16.03 -28.97 -24.95
N ARG A 552 -15.21 -27.96 -25.26
CA ARG A 552 -14.89 -26.86 -24.34
C ARG A 552 -16.14 -26.10 -23.91
N SER A 553 -16.98 -25.67 -24.86
CA SER A 553 -18.24 -24.97 -24.54
C SER A 553 -19.14 -25.81 -23.64
N LYS A 554 -19.29 -27.12 -23.94
CA LYS A 554 -20.07 -28.04 -23.09
C LYS A 554 -19.49 -28.19 -21.68
N ILE A 555 -18.17 -28.33 -21.54
CA ILE A 555 -17.51 -28.44 -20.22
C ILE A 555 -17.73 -27.16 -19.40
N LEU A 556 -17.57 -26.00 -20.02
CA LEU A 556 -17.77 -24.70 -19.37
C LEU A 556 -19.23 -24.48 -18.97
N GLU A 557 -20.18 -24.89 -19.81
CA GLU A 557 -21.61 -24.84 -19.50
C GLU A 557 -21.96 -25.77 -18.33
N SER A 558 -21.51 -27.03 -18.37
CA SER A 558 -21.64 -27.96 -17.24
C SER A 558 -21.04 -27.41 -15.94
N PHE A 559 -19.91 -26.70 -16.02
CA PHE A 559 -19.27 -26.09 -14.86
C PHE A 559 -20.09 -24.90 -14.32
N ARG A 560 -20.58 -24.04 -15.21
CA ARG A 560 -21.49 -22.92 -14.84
C ARG A 560 -22.77 -23.42 -14.18
N ASN A 561 -23.30 -24.55 -14.65
CA ASN A 561 -24.48 -25.20 -14.08
C ASN A 561 -24.17 -26.00 -12.79
N LYS A 562 -22.91 -26.01 -12.34
CA LYS A 562 -22.45 -26.70 -11.12
C LYS A 562 -22.72 -28.21 -11.15
N GLU A 563 -22.57 -28.84 -12.33
CA GLU A 563 -22.68 -30.30 -12.50
C GLU A 563 -21.46 -31.06 -11.94
N PHE A 564 -20.32 -30.37 -11.82
CA PHE A 564 -19.08 -30.88 -11.22
C PHE A 564 -18.36 -29.75 -10.48
N GLU A 565 -17.58 -30.10 -9.45
CA GLU A 565 -17.03 -29.14 -8.49
C GLU A 565 -15.67 -28.55 -8.92
N ILE A 566 -14.78 -29.34 -9.54
CA ILE A 566 -13.39 -28.93 -9.81
C ILE A 566 -13.04 -29.01 -11.31
N LEU A 567 -12.49 -27.92 -11.84
CA LEU A 567 -11.94 -27.85 -13.19
C LEU A 567 -10.41 -27.80 -13.16
N CYS A 568 -9.75 -28.89 -13.57
CA CYS A 568 -8.29 -28.97 -13.70
C CYS A 568 -7.85 -28.38 -15.03
N VAL A 569 -6.94 -27.40 -15.01
CA VAL A 569 -6.55 -26.63 -16.19
C VAL A 569 -5.04 -26.53 -16.38
N VAL A 570 -4.65 -26.32 -17.64
CA VAL A 570 -3.25 -26.11 -18.06
C VAL A 570 -3.24 -25.04 -19.14
N ASP A 571 -2.59 -23.91 -18.86
CA ASP A 571 -2.27 -22.80 -19.77
C ASP A 571 -3.43 -22.20 -20.61
N ILE A 572 -4.66 -22.67 -20.42
CA ILE A 572 -5.85 -22.08 -21.05
C ILE A 572 -6.38 -20.91 -20.25
N LEU A 573 -6.42 -21.04 -18.93
CA LEU A 573 -7.15 -20.09 -18.08
C LEU A 573 -6.42 -18.78 -17.85
N ASN A 574 -5.25 -18.59 -18.47
CA ASN A 574 -4.56 -17.31 -18.47
C ASN A 574 -5.46 -16.23 -19.12
N GLU A 575 -6.26 -16.56 -20.15
CA GLU A 575 -7.20 -15.61 -20.80
C GLU A 575 -8.55 -16.25 -21.22
N GLY A 576 -9.62 -15.46 -21.26
CA GLY A 576 -10.82 -15.77 -22.08
C GLY A 576 -11.97 -16.59 -21.49
N ILE A 577 -11.91 -17.09 -20.25
CA ILE A 577 -13.05 -17.79 -19.63
C ILE A 577 -13.85 -16.86 -18.72
N ASP A 578 -15.17 -16.83 -18.91
CA ASP A 578 -16.09 -16.02 -18.13
C ASP A 578 -17.01 -16.83 -17.22
N ILE A 579 -16.58 -17.04 -15.97
CA ILE A 579 -17.33 -17.76 -14.95
C ILE A 579 -17.28 -16.94 -13.65
N PRO A 580 -18.25 -16.04 -13.41
CA PRO A 580 -18.28 -15.22 -12.20
C PRO A 580 -18.41 -16.01 -10.89
N ASP A 581 -18.94 -17.23 -10.94
CA ASP A 581 -19.29 -18.04 -9.75
C ASP A 581 -18.11 -18.82 -9.14
N ILE A 582 -16.88 -18.66 -9.65
CA ILE A 582 -15.69 -19.31 -9.09
C ILE A 582 -15.48 -18.86 -7.63
N ASN A 583 -15.43 -19.81 -6.70
CA ASN A 583 -15.24 -19.53 -5.25
C ASN A 583 -14.00 -20.19 -4.65
N LEU A 584 -13.28 -21.01 -5.42
CA LEU A 584 -12.03 -21.65 -5.00
C LEU A 584 -11.00 -21.64 -6.14
N LEU A 585 -9.78 -21.19 -5.87
CA LEU A 585 -8.63 -21.29 -6.76
C LEU A 585 -7.52 -22.09 -6.08
N LEU A 586 -7.01 -23.11 -6.77
CA LEU A 586 -5.95 -24.00 -6.30
C LEU A 586 -4.73 -23.83 -7.20
N PHE A 587 -3.61 -23.38 -6.64
CA PHE A 587 -2.33 -23.29 -7.33
C PHE A 587 -1.48 -24.51 -6.97
N LEU A 588 -1.44 -25.49 -7.88
CA LEU A 588 -0.78 -26.79 -7.65
C LEU A 588 0.59 -26.89 -8.33
N ARG A 589 1.12 -25.77 -8.83
CA ARG A 589 2.40 -25.67 -9.55
C ARG A 589 3.17 -24.43 -9.09
N PRO A 590 4.50 -24.40 -9.23
CA PRO A 590 5.31 -23.22 -8.96
C PRO A 590 4.86 -21.97 -9.71
N THR A 591 4.81 -20.84 -9.01
CA THR A 591 4.51 -19.54 -9.58
C THR A 591 5.78 -18.93 -10.19
N LEU A 592 5.95 -19.12 -11.50
CA LEU A 592 7.14 -18.64 -12.22
C LEU A 592 7.05 -17.17 -12.68
N SER A 593 5.85 -16.58 -12.62
CA SER A 593 5.54 -15.23 -13.12
C SER A 593 4.40 -14.59 -12.31
N SER A 594 4.65 -13.39 -11.78
CA SER A 594 3.65 -12.54 -11.10
C SER A 594 2.50 -12.14 -12.04
N THR A 595 2.81 -11.85 -13.31
CA THR A 595 1.82 -11.52 -14.34
C THR A 595 0.78 -12.62 -14.53
N VAL A 596 1.24 -13.87 -14.72
CA VAL A 596 0.34 -15.02 -14.90
C VAL A 596 -0.50 -15.24 -13.64
N PHE A 597 0.11 -15.09 -12.47
CA PHE A 597 -0.57 -15.23 -11.19
C PHE A 597 -1.70 -14.21 -10.98
N ILE A 598 -1.46 -12.91 -11.21
CA ILE A 598 -2.49 -11.85 -11.13
C ILE A 598 -3.63 -12.11 -12.14
N GLN A 599 -3.29 -12.52 -13.37
CA GLN A 599 -4.29 -12.85 -14.38
C GLN A 599 -5.18 -14.02 -13.95
N GLN A 600 -4.59 -15.06 -13.34
CA GLN A 600 -5.28 -16.25 -12.85
C GLN A 600 -6.20 -15.92 -11.67
N ILE A 601 -5.70 -15.17 -10.68
CA ILE A 601 -6.49 -14.75 -9.51
C ILE A 601 -7.69 -13.90 -9.96
N GLY A 602 -7.49 -12.93 -10.84
CA GLY A 602 -8.57 -12.04 -11.25
C GLY A 602 -9.70 -12.68 -12.08
N ARG A 603 -9.60 -13.97 -12.39
CA ARG A 603 -10.75 -14.76 -12.88
C ARG A 603 -11.70 -15.11 -11.74
N GLY A 604 -11.16 -15.42 -10.57
CA GLY A 604 -11.92 -15.57 -9.33
C GLY A 604 -12.53 -14.23 -8.90
N LEU A 605 -11.82 -13.12 -9.01
CA LEU A 605 -12.25 -11.83 -8.40
C LEU A 605 -13.45 -11.13 -9.07
N ARG A 606 -14.20 -11.79 -9.96
CA ARG A 606 -15.46 -11.22 -10.46
C ARG A 606 -16.56 -11.31 -9.41
N LYS A 607 -17.37 -10.26 -9.26
CA LYS A 607 -18.53 -10.25 -8.37
C LYS A 607 -19.63 -11.19 -8.88
N SER A 608 -20.27 -11.90 -7.95
CA SER A 608 -21.46 -12.73 -8.21
C SER A 608 -22.40 -12.66 -7.00
N SER A 609 -23.70 -12.88 -7.20
CA SER A 609 -24.67 -12.98 -6.10
C SER A 609 -24.50 -14.26 -5.27
N ASN A 610 -23.77 -15.25 -5.81
CA ASN A 610 -23.60 -16.56 -5.19
C ASN A 610 -22.33 -16.67 -4.35
N LYS A 611 -21.56 -15.58 -4.23
CA LYS A 611 -20.35 -15.52 -3.41
C LYS A 611 -20.09 -14.10 -2.89
N ASP A 612 -19.66 -14.02 -1.65
CA ASP A 612 -19.15 -12.82 -0.98
C ASP A 612 -17.63 -12.69 -1.18
N PHE A 613 -16.89 -13.80 -1.31
CA PHE A 613 -15.43 -13.80 -1.50
C PHE A 613 -14.94 -15.05 -2.27
N VAL A 614 -13.63 -15.08 -2.60
CA VAL A 614 -12.96 -16.23 -3.23
C VAL A 614 -11.86 -16.78 -2.33
N THR A 615 -11.87 -18.08 -2.05
CA THR A 615 -10.72 -18.74 -1.39
C THR A 615 -9.64 -19.03 -2.42
N ILE A 616 -8.39 -18.70 -2.10
CA ILE A 616 -7.21 -19.01 -2.90
C ILE A 616 -6.26 -19.82 -2.03
N ILE A 617 -5.90 -21.02 -2.47
CA ILE A 617 -4.92 -21.87 -1.78
C ILE A 617 -3.73 -22.06 -2.72
N ASP A 618 -2.57 -21.59 -2.29
CA ASP A 618 -1.31 -21.72 -3.02
C ASP A 618 -0.36 -22.65 -2.26
N PHE A 619 0.07 -23.73 -2.91
CA PHE A 619 0.99 -24.72 -2.35
C PHE A 619 2.43 -24.31 -2.66
N ILE A 620 3.04 -23.57 -1.75
CA ILE A 620 4.32 -22.90 -1.93
C ILE A 620 5.48 -23.80 -1.44
N GLY A 621 6.04 -24.64 -2.30
CA GLY A 621 7.30 -25.34 -2.00
C GLY A 621 8.54 -24.49 -2.28
N ASN A 622 9.74 -24.98 -1.93
CA ASN A 622 11.01 -24.23 -1.90
C ASN A 622 11.60 -23.87 -3.28
N HIS A 623 10.84 -23.20 -4.14
CA HIS A 623 11.27 -22.87 -5.49
C HIS A 623 12.02 -21.51 -5.57
N LYS A 624 12.77 -21.26 -6.65
CA LYS A 624 13.67 -20.08 -6.72
C LYS A 624 12.95 -18.73 -6.81
N LYS A 625 11.63 -18.70 -7.00
CA LYS A 625 10.85 -17.50 -7.34
C LYS A 625 9.67 -17.20 -6.41
N ASP A 626 9.58 -17.83 -5.24
CA ASP A 626 8.46 -17.67 -4.29
C ASP A 626 8.21 -16.21 -3.88
N TYR A 627 9.28 -15.40 -3.82
CA TYR A 627 9.18 -13.98 -3.50
C TYR A 627 8.37 -13.18 -4.54
N LEU A 628 8.11 -13.71 -5.75
CA LEU A 628 7.24 -13.05 -6.73
C LEU A 628 5.79 -12.91 -6.26
N ILE A 629 5.36 -13.72 -5.29
CA ILE A 629 4.05 -13.60 -4.65
C ILE A 629 3.97 -12.26 -3.92
N THR A 630 5.05 -11.84 -3.24
CA THR A 630 5.10 -10.55 -2.53
C THR A 630 5.03 -9.39 -3.52
N LYS A 631 5.57 -9.57 -4.73
CA LYS A 631 5.44 -8.58 -5.80
C LYS A 631 4.00 -8.38 -6.30
N SER A 632 3.15 -9.40 -6.14
CA SER A 632 1.79 -9.38 -6.70
C SER A 632 0.78 -8.65 -5.82
N PHE A 633 1.10 -8.48 -4.53
CA PHE A 633 0.19 -7.92 -3.52
C PHE A 633 0.67 -6.59 -2.91
N SER A 634 1.91 -6.19 -3.13
CA SER A 634 2.46 -4.91 -2.66
C SER A 634 2.05 -3.74 -3.58
N GLU A 635 1.75 -2.58 -2.99
CA GLU A 635 1.24 -1.38 -3.68
C GLU A 635 2.21 -0.76 -4.66
N GLU A 636 3.50 -0.81 -4.34
CA GLU A 636 4.44 0.20 -4.80
C GLU A 636 5.37 -0.30 -5.91
N ILE A 637 5.10 -1.47 -6.50
CA ILE A 637 6.04 -2.01 -7.50
C ILE A 637 5.98 -1.30 -8.84
N HIS A 638 4.89 -0.58 -9.15
CA HIS A 638 4.83 0.29 -10.32
C HIS A 638 5.07 1.77 -10.01
N SER A 639 5.16 2.17 -8.72
CA SER A 639 5.65 3.49 -8.35
C SER A 639 7.18 3.48 -8.27
N LYS A 640 7.75 4.32 -9.12
CA LYS A 640 9.12 4.82 -9.37
C LYS A 640 10.15 4.90 -8.24
N ASN A 641 9.88 4.34 -7.06
CA ASN A 641 10.77 4.39 -5.91
C ASN A 641 11.40 3.01 -5.63
N PHE A 642 12.74 2.91 -5.68
CA PHE A 642 13.47 1.64 -5.47
C PHE A 642 14.81 1.87 -4.75
N LEU A 643 14.99 1.26 -3.55
CA LEU A 643 15.89 0.10 -3.38
C LEU A 643 16.04 -0.41 -1.94
N TYR A 644 16.01 0.45 -0.91
CA TYR A 644 16.44 0.05 0.44
C TYR A 644 15.32 0.01 1.48
N ASP A 645 14.46 1.02 1.51
CA ASP A 645 13.29 1.04 2.40
C ASP A 645 12.30 -0.09 2.06
N LYS A 646 12.31 -0.56 0.80
CA LYS A 646 11.44 -1.64 0.30
C LYS A 646 11.77 -3.02 0.86
N LYS A 647 13.04 -3.35 1.16
CA LYS A 647 13.38 -4.69 1.67
C LYS A 647 12.73 -4.91 3.04
N GLN A 648 12.94 -3.95 3.94
CA GLN A 648 12.36 -4.00 5.29
C GLN A 648 10.84 -3.86 5.23
N LYS A 649 10.31 -2.94 4.41
CA LYS A 649 8.85 -2.79 4.21
C LYS A 649 8.18 -4.06 3.69
N ILE A 650 8.77 -4.74 2.71
CA ILE A 650 8.26 -6.04 2.20
C ILE A 650 8.36 -7.12 3.29
N ILE A 651 9.48 -7.18 4.03
CA ILE A 651 9.62 -8.12 5.15
C ILE A 651 8.56 -7.86 6.22
N ASP A 652 8.30 -6.60 6.55
CA ASP A 652 7.31 -6.18 7.54
C ASP A 652 5.89 -6.47 7.03
N GLU A 653 5.59 -6.25 5.75
CA GLU A 653 4.33 -6.67 5.11
C GLU A 653 4.14 -8.20 5.20
N ILE A 654 5.19 -8.99 4.95
CA ILE A 654 5.12 -10.46 5.07
C ILE A 654 4.87 -10.87 6.52
N LYS A 655 5.61 -10.29 7.48
CA LYS A 655 5.46 -10.57 8.92
C LYS A 655 4.05 -10.21 9.41
N ASN A 656 3.49 -9.12 8.88
CA ASN A 656 2.14 -8.65 9.21
C ASN A 656 1.06 -9.28 8.31
N GLN A 657 1.40 -10.30 7.49
CA GLN A 657 0.47 -11.01 6.62
C GLN A 657 -0.32 -10.09 5.67
N PHE A 658 0.33 -9.04 5.15
CA PHE A 658 -0.24 -8.04 4.25
C PHE A 658 -1.54 -7.41 4.80
N SER A 659 -1.53 -7.01 6.07
CA SER A 659 -2.63 -6.35 6.78
C SER A 659 -3.31 -5.20 6.02
N ASN A 660 -2.60 -4.59 5.07
CA ASN A 660 -2.98 -3.37 4.36
C ASN A 660 -3.88 -3.63 3.15
N ILE A 661 -4.35 -4.86 2.96
CA ILE A 661 -5.13 -5.22 1.78
C ILE A 661 -6.60 -4.76 1.94
N PRO A 662 -7.13 -3.98 0.99
CA PRO A 662 -8.44 -3.34 1.10
C PRO A 662 -9.57 -4.25 0.63
N GLY A 663 -10.80 -3.78 0.76
CA GLY A 663 -11.99 -4.51 0.31
C GLY A 663 -12.31 -5.75 1.16
N GLY A 664 -11.74 -5.89 2.35
CA GLY A 664 -11.95 -7.03 3.24
C GLY A 664 -11.24 -8.32 2.80
N SER A 665 -10.39 -8.27 1.78
CA SER A 665 -9.54 -9.42 1.44
C SER A 665 -8.54 -9.72 2.56
N TYR A 666 -8.10 -10.96 2.61
CA TYR A 666 -7.20 -11.48 3.63
C TYR A 666 -6.07 -12.27 2.97
N ILE A 667 -4.86 -12.12 3.49
CA ILE A 667 -3.72 -12.93 3.06
C ILE A 667 -3.14 -13.58 4.31
N GLU A 668 -2.85 -14.85 4.21
CA GLU A 668 -2.14 -15.61 5.21
C GLU A 668 -1.07 -16.44 4.54
N LEU A 669 0.15 -16.35 5.07
CA LEU A 669 1.25 -17.22 4.71
C LEU A 669 1.56 -18.11 5.90
N ASP A 670 1.76 -19.40 5.65
CA ASP A 670 2.30 -20.34 6.63
C ASP A 670 3.62 -19.79 7.20
N ARG A 671 3.85 -19.98 8.50
CA ARG A 671 5.06 -19.50 9.18
C ARG A 671 6.34 -19.98 8.51
N ILE A 672 6.39 -21.25 8.07
CA ILE A 672 7.56 -21.80 7.37
C ILE A 672 7.75 -21.08 6.03
N CYS A 673 6.65 -20.82 5.30
CA CYS A 673 6.70 -20.05 4.07
C CYS A 673 7.17 -18.61 4.31
N GLN A 674 6.66 -17.93 5.35
CA GLN A 674 7.08 -16.58 5.71
C GLN A 674 8.57 -16.51 5.98
N GLU A 675 9.08 -17.34 6.89
CA GLU A 675 10.50 -17.39 7.25
C GLU A 675 11.36 -17.70 6.02
N ARG A 676 10.94 -18.61 5.16
CA ARG A 676 11.64 -18.95 3.92
C ARG A 676 11.68 -17.78 2.93
N ILE A 677 10.56 -17.10 2.70
CA ILE A 677 10.48 -15.96 1.79
C ILE A 677 11.33 -14.80 2.33
N ILE A 678 11.24 -14.51 3.63
CA ILE A 678 12.05 -13.49 4.31
C ILE A 678 13.54 -13.81 4.17
N ASN A 679 13.97 -15.03 4.51
CA ASN A 679 15.36 -15.47 4.38
C ASN A 679 15.89 -15.36 2.93
N LYS A 680 15.05 -15.64 1.93
CA LYS A 680 15.41 -15.45 0.51
C LYS A 680 15.57 -13.97 0.17
N ILE A 681 14.63 -13.12 0.58
CA ILE A 681 14.71 -11.67 0.39
C ILE A 681 15.94 -11.09 1.09
N GLU A 682 16.29 -11.61 2.27
CA GLU A 682 17.47 -11.20 3.03
C GLU A 682 18.79 -11.57 2.34
N LYS A 683 18.85 -12.74 1.71
CA LYS A 683 20.01 -13.23 0.95
C LYS A 683 20.18 -12.56 -0.41
N ILE A 684 19.13 -11.93 -0.97
CA ILE A 684 19.26 -11.14 -2.19
C ILE A 684 20.07 -9.89 -1.87
N ASN A 685 21.32 -9.86 -2.33
CA ASN A 685 22.16 -8.67 -2.21
C ASN A 685 21.76 -7.64 -3.27
N PHE A 686 20.77 -6.81 -2.95
CA PHE A 686 20.33 -5.69 -3.78
C PHE A 686 21.43 -4.64 -4.02
N ASN A 687 22.57 -4.72 -3.30
CA ASN A 687 23.72 -3.82 -3.45
C ASN A 687 24.73 -4.34 -4.47
N SER A 688 24.48 -5.50 -5.08
CA SER A 688 25.39 -6.07 -6.05
C SER A 688 25.39 -5.24 -7.32
N ARG A 689 26.56 -5.11 -7.97
CA ARG A 689 26.66 -4.47 -9.28
C ARG A 689 25.78 -5.16 -10.33
N ASN A 690 25.51 -6.45 -10.16
CA ASN A 690 24.61 -7.20 -11.04
C ASN A 690 23.15 -6.71 -10.89
N THR A 691 22.68 -6.46 -9.67
CA THR A 691 21.34 -5.90 -9.45
C THR A 691 21.21 -4.48 -9.99
N LEU A 692 22.24 -3.63 -9.81
CA LEU A 692 22.25 -2.30 -10.42
C LEU A 692 22.23 -2.36 -11.95
N LYS A 693 22.90 -3.35 -12.54
CA LYS A 693 22.86 -3.60 -13.98
C LYS A 693 21.47 -4.07 -14.41
N ASP A 694 20.87 -5.01 -13.70
CA ASP A 694 19.52 -5.50 -13.98
C ASP A 694 18.52 -4.33 -13.96
N MET A 695 18.62 -3.43 -12.97
CA MET A 695 17.78 -2.23 -12.89
C MET A 695 18.06 -1.21 -13.99
N TYR A 696 19.31 -1.05 -14.38
CA TYR A 696 19.71 -0.21 -15.50
C TYR A 696 19.11 -0.72 -16.83
N ASP A 697 19.19 -2.04 -17.05
CA ASP A 697 18.64 -2.71 -18.23
C ASP A 697 17.09 -2.76 -18.20
N GLU A 698 16.48 -2.98 -17.03
CA GLU A 698 15.04 -2.88 -16.82
C GLU A 698 14.52 -1.46 -17.10
N TYR A 699 15.23 -0.42 -16.64
CA TYR A 699 14.82 0.97 -16.89
C TYR A 699 14.99 1.38 -18.35
N LYS A 700 16.05 0.94 -19.03
CA LYS A 700 16.16 1.05 -20.50
C LYS A 700 14.93 0.48 -21.19
N ALA A 701 14.53 -0.70 -20.73
CA ALA A 701 13.34 -1.38 -21.22
C ALA A 701 12.03 -0.73 -20.74
N GLU A 702 12.03 0.20 -19.79
CA GLU A 702 10.80 0.89 -19.35
C GLU A 702 10.50 2.09 -20.25
N ILE A 703 11.54 2.86 -20.57
CA ILE A 703 11.48 4.07 -21.41
C ILE A 703 11.63 3.79 -22.91
N GLY A 704 11.86 2.52 -23.23
CA GLY A 704 12.00 1.94 -24.54
C GLY A 704 13.17 2.24 -25.41
N LYS A 705 14.31 2.18 -24.75
CA LYS A 705 15.61 2.00 -25.36
C LYS A 705 15.89 0.51 -25.50
N SER A 706 16.29 0.10 -26.71
CA SER A 706 16.76 -1.27 -26.93
C SER A 706 18.03 -1.53 -26.12
N HIS A 707 18.42 -2.80 -25.98
CA HIS A 707 19.67 -3.14 -25.29
C HIS A 707 20.92 -2.51 -25.95
N ASP A 708 20.81 -2.14 -27.23
CA ASP A 708 21.87 -1.48 -27.99
C ASP A 708 21.86 0.05 -27.85
N ASP A 709 20.76 0.63 -27.37
CA ASP A 709 20.62 2.06 -27.12
C ASP A 709 21.20 2.43 -25.75
N ILE A 710 21.82 3.61 -25.68
CA ILE A 710 22.48 4.12 -24.48
C ILE A 710 21.51 5.00 -23.70
N LEU A 711 21.43 4.83 -22.38
CA LEU A 711 20.70 5.78 -21.52
C LEU A 711 21.40 7.13 -21.53
N GLU A 712 20.65 8.20 -21.75
CA GLU A 712 21.11 9.57 -21.62
C GLU A 712 20.59 10.16 -20.31
N ILE A 713 21.20 11.26 -19.83
CA ILE A 713 20.77 11.88 -18.55
C ILE A 713 19.31 12.34 -18.64
N SER A 714 18.89 12.85 -19.81
CA SER A 714 17.51 13.30 -20.03
C SER A 714 16.45 12.20 -19.90
N ASP A 715 16.85 10.94 -19.96
CA ASP A 715 15.92 9.82 -19.81
C ASP A 715 15.42 9.66 -18.38
N PHE A 716 16.14 10.18 -17.38
CA PHE A 716 15.85 9.91 -15.96
C PHE A 716 14.75 10.78 -15.35
N ASP A 717 14.05 11.62 -16.13
CA ASP A 717 12.92 12.41 -15.60
C ASP A 717 11.79 11.52 -15.06
N SER A 718 11.66 10.30 -15.61
CA SER A 718 10.72 9.29 -15.11
C SER A 718 11.22 8.52 -13.89
N ASN A 719 12.52 8.46 -13.59
CA ASN A 719 13.08 7.65 -12.50
C ASN A 719 14.37 8.27 -11.92
N MET A 720 14.19 9.34 -11.15
CA MET A 720 15.29 10.10 -10.53
C MET A 720 16.03 9.33 -9.42
N GLU A 721 15.34 8.39 -8.77
CA GLU A 721 15.94 7.58 -7.72
C GLU A 721 17.00 6.62 -8.28
N LEU A 722 16.69 5.93 -9.39
CA LEU A 722 17.65 5.08 -10.08
C LEU A 722 18.89 5.88 -10.49
N PHE A 723 18.69 7.07 -11.07
CA PHE A 723 19.80 7.96 -11.45
C PHE A 723 20.71 8.27 -10.26
N THR A 724 20.11 8.65 -9.13
CA THR A 724 20.83 8.98 -7.90
C THR A 724 21.59 7.78 -7.35
N GLU A 725 21.00 6.59 -7.38
CA GLU A 725 21.65 5.39 -6.85
C GLU A 725 22.80 4.91 -7.74
N LEU A 726 22.65 5.02 -9.07
CA LEU A 726 23.74 4.77 -10.02
C LEU A 726 24.95 5.67 -9.70
N ILE A 727 24.73 6.98 -9.52
CA ILE A 727 25.77 7.95 -9.16
C ILE A 727 26.40 7.61 -7.82
N LEU A 728 25.61 7.32 -6.79
CA LEU A 728 26.12 7.01 -5.45
C LEU A 728 27.04 5.78 -5.43
N LYS A 729 26.75 4.77 -6.26
CA LYS A 729 27.47 3.49 -6.28
C LYS A 729 28.66 3.47 -7.24
N THR A 730 28.58 4.20 -8.35
CA THR A 730 29.62 4.22 -9.39
C THR A 730 30.43 5.52 -9.41
N GLY A 731 30.04 6.50 -8.60
CA GLY A 731 30.69 7.80 -8.45
C GLY A 731 30.18 8.88 -9.42
N SER A 732 29.73 8.48 -10.61
CA SER A 732 29.12 9.35 -11.63
C SER A 732 28.25 8.53 -12.59
N PHE A 733 27.29 9.15 -13.26
CA PHE A 733 26.49 8.46 -14.27
C PHE A 733 27.33 7.99 -15.46
N TYR A 734 28.36 8.76 -15.84
CA TYR A 734 29.30 8.33 -16.89
C TYR A 734 30.03 7.02 -16.52
N ASN A 735 30.45 6.87 -15.26
CA ASN A 735 31.05 5.62 -14.79
C ASN A 735 30.05 4.46 -14.84
N ALA A 736 28.78 4.70 -14.45
CA ALA A 736 27.74 3.68 -14.60
C ALA A 736 27.60 3.21 -16.05
N GLN A 737 27.63 4.13 -17.02
CA GLN A 737 27.60 3.79 -18.43
C GLN A 737 28.84 2.99 -18.87
N ILE A 738 30.05 3.36 -18.43
CA ILE A 738 31.26 2.55 -18.72
C ILE A 738 31.10 1.11 -18.24
N TYR A 739 30.47 0.90 -17.07
CA TYR A 739 30.30 -0.43 -16.50
C TYR A 739 29.17 -1.25 -17.14
N PHE A 740 28.06 -0.61 -17.52
CA PHE A 740 26.85 -1.32 -17.94
C PHE A 740 26.62 -1.32 -19.45
N GLU A 741 27.17 -0.35 -20.18
CA GLU A 741 27.13 -0.29 -21.64
C GLU A 741 28.18 -1.22 -22.28
N LYS A 742 28.16 -1.30 -23.61
CA LYS A 742 29.09 -2.15 -24.38
C LYS A 742 30.55 -1.76 -24.17
N VAL A 743 31.44 -2.73 -24.41
CA VAL A 743 32.89 -2.62 -24.26
C VAL A 743 33.53 -1.47 -25.06
N ASP A 744 32.86 -0.97 -26.10
CA ASP A 744 33.32 0.14 -26.94
C ASP A 744 32.74 1.53 -26.55
N PHE A 745 31.94 1.62 -25.50
CA PHE A 745 31.29 2.87 -25.06
C PHE A 745 32.30 3.99 -24.79
N GLU A 746 33.33 3.74 -23.98
CA GLU A 746 34.36 4.72 -23.60
C GLU A 746 35.12 5.26 -24.82
N LYS A 747 35.28 4.44 -25.87
CA LYS A 747 35.93 4.86 -27.13
C LYS A 747 35.04 5.77 -27.97
N LYS A 748 33.72 5.59 -27.92
CA LYS A 748 32.74 6.36 -28.68
C LYS A 748 32.36 7.68 -28.01
N TYR A 749 32.35 7.71 -26.67
CA TYR A 749 31.92 8.86 -25.87
C TYR A 749 32.99 9.23 -24.83
N PRO A 750 34.22 9.60 -25.25
CA PRO A 750 35.31 9.83 -24.31
C PRO A 750 35.09 11.11 -23.49
N LEU A 751 35.27 11.02 -22.18
CA LEU A 751 35.42 12.16 -21.27
C LEU A 751 36.79 12.13 -20.58
N LYS A 752 37.39 13.31 -20.42
CA LYS A 752 38.60 13.51 -19.63
C LYS A 752 38.26 13.54 -18.13
N ASN A 753 39.26 13.30 -17.28
CA ASN A 753 39.09 13.29 -15.82
C ASN A 753 38.44 14.58 -15.27
N GLU A 754 38.84 15.76 -15.77
CA GLU A 754 38.29 17.05 -15.35
C GLU A 754 36.79 17.20 -15.69
N GLU A 755 36.35 16.66 -16.83
CA GLU A 755 34.95 16.68 -17.29
C GLU A 755 34.08 15.77 -16.42
N THR A 756 34.56 14.54 -16.20
CA THR A 756 33.87 13.56 -15.35
C THR A 756 33.80 14.04 -13.90
N GLU A 757 34.87 14.67 -13.38
CA GLU A 757 34.88 15.25 -12.04
C GLU A 757 33.84 16.37 -11.89
N PHE A 758 33.77 17.28 -12.86
CA PHE A 758 32.79 18.38 -12.84
C PHE A 758 31.36 17.88 -12.95
N LEU A 759 31.08 16.94 -13.87
CA LEU A 759 29.76 16.32 -14.00
C LEU A 759 29.37 15.59 -12.71
N ALA A 760 30.27 14.79 -12.13
CA ALA A 760 30.01 14.06 -10.88
C ALA A 760 29.69 15.00 -9.70
N TYR A 761 30.30 16.19 -9.66
CA TYR A 761 29.98 17.21 -8.65
C TYR A 761 28.53 17.70 -8.79
N ILE A 762 28.11 18.06 -10.01
CA ILE A 762 26.75 18.55 -10.27
C ILE A 762 25.70 17.43 -10.15
N GLU A 763 26.05 16.21 -10.55
CA GLU A 763 25.21 15.00 -10.40
C GLU A 763 24.88 14.71 -8.93
N LYS A 764 25.84 14.90 -8.01
CA LYS A 764 25.61 14.70 -6.56
C LYS A 764 24.68 15.75 -5.95
N LYS A 765 24.49 16.90 -6.59
CA LYS A 765 23.57 17.96 -6.16
C LYS A 765 22.12 17.72 -6.61
N ILE A 766 21.84 16.60 -7.27
CA ILE A 766 20.51 16.31 -7.85
C ILE A 766 19.43 15.94 -6.84
N LYS A 767 19.79 15.67 -5.57
CA LYS A 767 18.86 15.51 -4.45
C LYS A 767 18.27 16.85 -4.02
N LEU A 768 17.63 17.52 -4.97
CA LEU A 768 17.32 18.94 -4.98
C LEU A 768 16.72 19.48 -3.70
N VAL A 769 17.52 20.32 -3.04
CA VAL A 769 17.07 21.19 -1.96
C VAL A 769 16.96 22.66 -2.40
N GLU A 770 17.56 23.02 -3.53
CA GLU A 770 17.57 24.38 -4.08
C GLU A 770 17.89 24.37 -5.61
N PRO A 771 17.36 25.32 -6.41
CA PRO A 771 17.54 25.35 -7.88
C PRO A 771 18.67 26.27 -8.37
N PHE A 772 19.21 27.12 -7.50
CA PHE A 772 20.15 28.18 -7.84
C PHE A 772 21.49 27.64 -8.33
N THR A 773 22.02 26.54 -7.79
CA THR A 773 23.26 25.93 -8.32
C THR A 773 23.13 25.61 -9.82
N TYR A 774 22.02 25.01 -10.22
CA TYR A 774 21.76 24.69 -11.64
C TYR A 774 21.57 25.95 -12.49
N LEU A 775 20.87 26.96 -11.99
CA LEU A 775 20.69 28.24 -12.69
C LEU A 775 22.01 29.01 -12.87
N ILE A 776 22.90 28.96 -11.87
CA ILE A 776 24.24 29.56 -11.92
C ILE A 776 25.04 28.94 -13.07
N ILE A 777 25.17 27.61 -13.06
CA ILE A 777 25.95 26.90 -14.07
C ILE A 777 25.31 27.02 -15.46
N LYS A 778 23.98 26.99 -15.54
CA LYS A 778 23.26 27.21 -16.81
C LYS A 778 23.55 28.58 -17.41
N ASN A 779 23.52 29.65 -16.62
CA ASN A 779 23.79 30.99 -17.11
C ASN A 779 25.23 31.12 -17.64
N LEU A 780 26.20 30.60 -16.89
CA LEU A 780 27.62 30.58 -17.30
C LEU A 780 27.88 29.68 -18.52
N LEU A 781 27.01 28.70 -18.77
CA LEU A 781 27.05 27.86 -19.97
C LEU A 781 26.37 28.54 -21.18
N GLU A 782 25.33 29.35 -20.98
CA GLU A 782 24.66 30.09 -22.07
C GLU A 782 25.56 31.22 -22.61
N THR A 783 26.29 31.91 -21.74
CA THR A 783 27.29 32.93 -22.12
C THR A 783 28.42 32.36 -23.00
N LYS A 784 28.77 31.08 -22.85
CA LYS A 784 29.68 30.34 -23.76
C LYS A 784 29.16 30.29 -25.21
N PHE A 785 27.86 30.08 -25.41
CA PHE A 785 27.27 30.01 -26.76
C PHE A 785 27.01 31.39 -27.37
N GLU A 786 26.77 32.41 -26.56
CA GLU A 786 26.57 33.80 -27.02
C GLU A 786 27.89 34.47 -27.43
N SER A 787 28.97 34.25 -26.67
CA SER A 787 30.31 34.77 -26.96
C SER A 787 30.94 34.20 -28.24
N GLN A 788 30.49 33.03 -28.72
CA GLN A 788 30.89 32.48 -30.02
C GLN A 788 30.21 33.19 -31.21
N ASN A 789 29.11 33.91 -31.00
CA ASN A 789 28.34 34.59 -32.06
C ASN A 789 28.62 36.10 -32.15
N PHE A 790 29.25 36.72 -31.14
CA PHE A 790 29.57 38.15 -31.12
C PHE A 790 31.03 38.41 -30.77
N LYS A 791 31.74 39.20 -31.60
CA LYS A 791 33.13 39.64 -31.41
C LYS A 791 33.36 40.63 -30.25
N ASN A 792 32.36 40.90 -29.41
CA ASN A 792 32.50 41.77 -28.26
C ASN A 792 32.45 40.93 -26.99
N GLY A 793 33.54 40.97 -26.21
CA GLY A 793 33.70 40.28 -24.93
C GLY A 793 32.70 40.75 -23.89
N ASN A 794 31.48 40.21 -23.94
CA ASN A 794 30.50 40.36 -22.88
C ASN A 794 30.82 39.43 -21.72
N ILE A 795 30.55 39.93 -20.53
CA ILE A 795 31.27 39.60 -19.32
C ILE A 795 30.78 38.26 -18.75
N ASN A 796 31.69 37.32 -18.51
CA ASN A 796 31.40 35.95 -18.08
C ASN A 796 31.25 35.86 -16.54
N TYR A 797 30.38 36.67 -15.94
CA TYR A 797 30.09 36.63 -14.51
C TYR A 797 28.61 36.51 -14.23
N ILE A 798 28.29 36.00 -13.04
CA ILE A 798 26.95 35.98 -12.47
C ILE A 798 26.96 36.60 -11.08
N ASN A 799 25.91 37.34 -10.74
CA ASN A 799 25.69 37.90 -9.41
C ASN A 799 24.24 37.61 -8.96
N SER A 800 23.93 37.96 -7.71
CA SER A 800 22.62 37.67 -7.10
C SER A 800 21.45 38.30 -7.85
N GLU A 801 21.62 39.48 -8.46
CA GLU A 801 20.56 40.15 -9.24
C GLU A 801 20.24 39.38 -10.54
N ILE A 802 21.27 38.98 -11.28
CA ILE A 802 21.14 38.18 -12.50
C ILE A 802 20.49 36.83 -12.16
N LEU A 803 20.93 36.18 -11.08
CA LEU A 803 20.41 34.89 -10.65
C LEU A 803 18.93 34.97 -10.26
N LEU A 804 18.52 35.99 -9.51
CA LEU A 804 17.13 36.21 -9.13
C LEU A 804 16.22 36.45 -10.34
N ARG A 805 16.71 37.20 -11.34
CA ARG A 805 16.00 37.39 -12.61
C ARG A 805 15.84 36.05 -13.35
N ASN A 806 16.91 35.26 -13.43
CA ASN A 806 16.87 33.94 -14.07
C ASN A 806 15.89 32.99 -13.36
N TYR A 807 15.91 32.97 -12.03
CA TYR A 807 14.98 32.18 -11.21
C TYR A 807 13.52 32.58 -11.47
N LYS A 808 13.23 33.89 -11.45
CA LYS A 808 11.89 34.42 -11.73
C LYS A 808 11.40 34.05 -13.13
N ASN A 809 12.26 34.21 -14.13
CA ASN A 809 11.93 33.96 -15.53
C ASN A 809 11.73 32.46 -15.80
N TYR A 810 12.59 31.60 -15.24
CA TYR A 810 12.55 30.16 -15.50
C TYR A 810 11.29 29.49 -14.92
N TYR A 811 10.91 29.85 -13.69
CA TYR A 811 9.74 29.27 -13.01
C TYR A 811 8.46 30.12 -13.11
N ASN A 812 8.49 31.25 -13.84
CA ASN A 812 7.37 32.17 -14.01
C ASN A 812 6.76 32.66 -12.67
N ILE A 813 7.62 32.98 -11.70
CA ILE A 813 7.20 33.35 -10.34
C ILE A 813 6.79 34.83 -10.31
N LYS A 814 5.62 35.12 -9.72
CA LYS A 814 5.11 36.50 -9.60
C LYS A 814 5.75 37.28 -8.44
N SER A 815 5.98 36.61 -7.31
CA SER A 815 6.58 37.18 -6.10
C SER A 815 8.10 37.29 -6.17
N GLU A 816 8.67 38.25 -5.46
CA GLU A 816 10.13 38.33 -5.29
C GLU A 816 10.63 37.35 -4.23
N PHE A 817 11.74 36.66 -4.52
CA PHE A 817 12.42 35.80 -3.57
C PHE A 817 13.21 36.64 -2.56
N LYS A 818 12.81 36.61 -1.28
CA LYS A 818 13.31 37.54 -0.25
C LYS A 818 14.55 37.04 0.51
N LYS A 819 14.95 35.78 0.33
CA LYS A 819 15.96 35.13 1.17
C LYS A 819 17.34 35.15 0.52
N ILE A 820 17.85 36.36 0.30
CA ILE A 820 19.12 36.64 -0.39
C ILE A 820 20.30 35.92 0.29
N TYR A 821 20.23 35.70 1.61
CA TYR A 821 21.26 34.96 2.35
C TYR A 821 21.55 33.57 1.75
N LEU A 822 20.51 32.86 1.27
CA LEU A 822 20.67 31.52 0.70
C LEU A 822 21.50 31.57 -0.58
N ILE A 823 21.20 32.55 -1.45
CA ILE A 823 21.95 32.77 -2.69
C ILE A 823 23.42 33.04 -2.40
N ASN A 824 23.69 33.93 -1.44
CA ASN A 824 25.06 34.26 -1.04
C ASN A 824 25.79 33.04 -0.44
N ARG A 825 25.07 32.20 0.31
CA ARG A 825 25.63 30.97 0.88
C ARG A 825 25.99 29.96 -0.21
N ILE A 826 25.14 29.81 -1.23
CA ILE A 826 25.39 28.93 -2.38
C ILE A 826 26.58 29.42 -3.20
N PHE A 827 26.70 30.73 -3.46
CA PHE A 827 27.90 31.28 -4.09
C PHE A 827 29.16 31.00 -3.27
N SER A 828 29.10 31.20 -1.96
CA SER A 828 30.22 30.92 -1.07
C SER A 828 30.60 29.44 -1.11
N GLU A 829 29.61 28.54 -1.11
CA GLU A 829 29.84 27.09 -1.21
C GLU A 829 30.54 26.72 -2.52
N LEU A 830 30.07 27.26 -3.65
CA LEU A 830 30.66 26.97 -4.95
C LEU A 830 32.09 27.53 -5.07
N VAL A 831 32.41 28.62 -4.37
CA VAL A 831 33.78 29.13 -4.26
C VAL A 831 34.65 28.24 -3.36
N GLU A 832 34.14 27.83 -2.19
CA GLU A 832 34.81 26.89 -1.28
C GLU A 832 35.15 25.56 -1.99
N ASP A 833 34.22 25.05 -2.80
CA ASP A 833 34.36 23.82 -3.56
C ASP A 833 35.16 24.00 -4.87
N SER A 834 35.74 25.20 -5.12
CA SER A 834 36.54 25.53 -6.30
C SER A 834 35.81 25.39 -7.64
N ILE A 835 34.48 25.54 -7.64
CA ILE A 835 33.64 25.60 -8.85
C ILE A 835 33.61 27.02 -9.41
N LEU A 836 33.53 28.02 -8.52
CA LEU A 836 33.52 29.44 -8.86
C LEU A 836 34.71 30.18 -8.23
N GLU A 837 34.97 31.38 -8.72
CA GLU A 837 35.88 32.34 -8.13
C GLU A 837 35.29 33.75 -8.12
N ASN A 838 35.78 34.59 -7.21
CA ASN A 838 35.29 35.95 -7.03
C ASN A 838 35.88 36.91 -8.07
N THR A 839 35.06 37.83 -8.58
CA THR A 839 35.46 38.91 -9.47
C THR A 839 34.97 40.26 -8.95
N LEU A 840 35.38 41.35 -9.59
CA LEU A 840 34.91 42.70 -9.27
C LEU A 840 33.39 42.90 -9.45
N TYR A 841 32.73 42.07 -10.27
CA TYR A 841 31.33 42.27 -10.69
C TYR A 841 30.39 41.13 -10.25
N GLY A 842 30.91 40.07 -9.63
CA GLY A 842 30.18 38.86 -9.28
C GLY A 842 31.11 37.65 -9.22
N HIS A 843 30.64 36.50 -9.70
CA HIS A 843 31.38 35.24 -9.70
C HIS A 843 31.57 34.70 -11.12
N LYS A 844 32.71 34.08 -11.42
CA LYS A 844 32.96 33.35 -12.67
C LYS A 844 33.36 31.90 -12.38
N ILE A 845 33.35 31.04 -13.41
CA ILE A 845 33.91 29.69 -13.31
C ILE A 845 35.38 29.77 -12.89
N SER A 846 35.79 28.92 -11.96
CA SER A 846 37.17 28.89 -11.46
C SER A 846 38.18 28.56 -12.57
N GLU A 847 39.42 29.03 -12.43
CA GLU A 847 40.53 28.69 -13.33
C GLU A 847 40.68 27.17 -13.59
N LYS A 848 40.35 26.34 -12.58
CA LYS A 848 40.37 24.87 -12.70
C LYS A 848 39.49 24.35 -13.83
N TYR A 849 38.30 24.93 -14.01
CA TYR A 849 37.29 24.46 -14.97
C TYR A 849 37.07 25.43 -16.14
N GLU A 850 37.79 26.55 -16.18
CA GLU A 850 37.59 27.63 -17.15
C GLU A 850 37.65 27.11 -18.61
N LYS A 851 38.56 26.18 -18.92
CA LYS A 851 38.66 25.55 -20.26
C LYS A 851 37.39 24.84 -20.69
N LEU A 852 36.64 24.24 -19.76
CA LEU A 852 35.37 23.55 -20.07
C LEU A 852 34.28 24.54 -20.53
N PHE A 853 34.39 25.80 -20.10
CA PHE A 853 33.42 26.86 -20.40
C PHE A 853 33.89 27.82 -21.50
N ILE A 854 35.10 27.63 -22.05
CA ILE A 854 35.63 28.36 -23.22
C ILE A 854 35.60 27.49 -24.48
N GLU A 855 36.11 26.26 -24.40
CA GLU A 855 36.28 25.37 -25.55
C GLU A 855 34.98 24.61 -25.85
N LYS A 856 34.62 24.45 -27.13
CA LYS A 856 33.47 23.61 -27.52
C LYS A 856 33.81 22.13 -27.29
N ARG A 857 32.99 21.43 -26.49
CA ARG A 857 33.19 20.02 -26.13
C ARG A 857 31.87 19.28 -26.23
N ASP A 858 31.61 18.71 -27.41
CA ASP A 858 30.27 18.25 -27.79
C ASP A 858 29.63 17.27 -26.77
N GLU A 859 30.38 16.28 -26.28
CA GLU A 859 29.85 15.27 -25.35
C GLU A 859 29.64 15.83 -23.94
N PHE A 860 30.60 16.60 -23.41
CA PHE A 860 30.48 17.27 -22.11
C PHE A 860 29.34 18.29 -22.11
N ASP A 861 29.27 19.16 -23.14
CA ASP A 861 28.26 20.20 -23.26
C ASP A 861 26.85 19.60 -23.38
N LYS A 862 26.70 18.48 -24.10
CA LYS A 862 25.43 17.75 -24.20
C LYS A 862 24.99 17.23 -22.82
N ARG A 863 25.88 16.52 -22.12
CA ARG A 863 25.60 15.93 -20.80
C ARG A 863 25.27 16.97 -19.75
N LEU A 864 26.08 18.04 -19.69
CA LEU A 864 25.86 19.12 -18.75
C LEU A 864 24.49 19.78 -18.99
N LYS A 865 24.12 20.08 -20.24
CA LYS A 865 22.79 20.63 -20.56
C LYS A 865 21.64 19.72 -20.13
N GLN A 866 21.75 18.42 -20.38
CA GLN A 866 20.73 17.45 -19.96
C GLN A 866 20.60 17.41 -18.43
N LEU A 867 21.72 17.38 -17.73
CA LEU A 867 21.76 17.38 -16.26
C LEU A 867 21.16 18.65 -15.66
N LEU A 868 21.47 19.82 -16.23
CA LEU A 868 20.90 21.09 -15.81
C LEU A 868 19.37 21.13 -15.98
N ILE A 869 18.86 20.64 -17.12
CA ILE A 869 17.42 20.56 -17.37
C ILE A 869 16.76 19.57 -16.41
N LEU A 870 17.34 18.38 -16.25
CA LEU A 870 16.84 17.35 -15.35
C LEU A 870 16.73 17.87 -13.92
N GLY A 871 17.78 18.51 -13.41
CA GLY A 871 17.79 19.09 -12.07
C GLY A 871 16.74 20.20 -11.90
N LEU A 872 16.65 21.13 -12.85
CA LEU A 872 15.67 22.22 -12.76
C LEU A 872 14.21 21.73 -12.84
N ASN A 873 13.94 20.70 -13.67
CA ASN A 873 12.62 20.08 -13.79
C ASN A 873 12.24 19.29 -12.53
N GLU A 874 13.18 18.56 -11.93
CA GLU A 874 12.92 17.84 -10.70
C GLU A 874 12.58 18.80 -9.56
N PHE A 875 13.25 19.97 -9.48
CA PHE A 875 12.88 21.00 -8.51
C PHE A 875 11.49 21.58 -8.77
N ALA A 876 11.08 21.71 -10.03
CA ALA A 876 9.78 22.25 -10.44
C ALA A 876 8.59 21.41 -9.93
N LYS A 877 8.82 20.15 -9.54
CA LYS A 877 7.79 19.26 -8.97
C LYS A 877 7.38 19.65 -7.54
N ASN A 878 8.13 20.55 -6.89
CA ASN A 878 7.87 21.00 -5.52
C ASN A 878 6.89 22.17 -5.43
N ASP A 879 6.38 22.43 -4.22
CA ASP A 879 5.59 23.63 -3.94
C ASP A 879 6.51 24.87 -3.89
N MET A 880 6.46 25.64 -4.97
CA MET A 880 7.30 26.84 -5.14
C MET A 880 6.89 27.98 -4.19
N GLU A 881 5.62 28.05 -3.78
CA GLU A 881 5.16 29.06 -2.83
C GLU A 881 5.70 28.75 -1.44
N GLU A 882 5.60 27.48 -1.00
CA GLU A 882 6.18 27.02 0.25
C GLU A 882 7.70 27.21 0.28
N PHE A 883 8.42 26.90 -0.79
CA PHE A 883 9.86 27.15 -0.87
C PHE A 883 10.22 28.63 -0.73
N ASN A 884 9.51 29.51 -1.46
CA ASN A 884 9.75 30.95 -1.41
C ASN A 884 9.50 31.52 0.00
N GLU A 885 8.52 30.98 0.72
CA GLU A 885 8.18 31.42 2.08
C GLU A 885 9.06 30.77 3.17
N ASN A 886 9.34 29.46 3.08
CA ASN A 886 9.94 28.66 4.16
C ASN A 886 11.29 28.01 3.83
N ILE A 887 11.71 27.91 2.55
CA ILE A 887 12.89 27.18 2.03
C ILE A 887 12.80 25.67 2.27
N LEU A 888 12.49 25.26 3.50
CA LEU A 888 12.24 23.87 3.83
C LEU A 888 10.81 23.50 3.43
N LEU A 889 10.70 22.41 2.68
CA LEU A 889 9.45 21.86 2.17
C LEU A 889 9.00 20.72 3.07
N THR A 890 7.74 20.76 3.48
CA THR A 890 7.19 19.75 4.40
C THR A 890 7.17 18.36 3.73
N HIS A 891 7.49 17.32 4.50
CA HIS A 891 7.60 15.91 4.10
C HIS A 891 8.71 15.59 3.08
N LYS A 892 9.66 16.51 2.86
CA LYS A 892 10.86 16.22 2.05
C LYS A 892 12.02 15.71 2.90
N GLU A 893 12.89 14.95 2.24
CA GLU A 893 14.10 14.39 2.82
C GLU A 893 15.27 15.39 2.77
N TYR A 894 16.00 15.48 3.87
CA TYR A 894 17.15 16.35 4.02
C TYR A 894 18.31 15.64 4.71
N MET A 895 19.52 15.82 4.19
CA MET A 895 20.73 15.52 4.96
C MET A 895 21.09 16.70 5.85
N ARG A 896 21.78 16.42 6.96
CA ARG A 896 22.23 17.49 7.87
C ARG A 896 23.13 18.51 7.18
N ILE A 897 23.91 18.09 6.18
CA ILE A 897 24.79 18.99 5.43
C ILE A 897 23.99 19.96 4.56
N ASP A 898 22.86 19.51 4.00
CA ASP A 898 21.97 20.36 3.19
C ASP A 898 21.34 21.44 4.08
N LEU A 899 20.87 21.05 5.28
CA LEU A 899 20.27 21.99 6.24
C LEU A 899 21.23 23.08 6.70
N GLN A 900 22.53 22.78 6.80
CA GLN A 900 23.54 23.80 7.13
C GLN A 900 23.61 24.90 6.07
N ILE A 901 23.37 24.57 4.80
CA ILE A 901 23.37 25.53 3.69
C ILE A 901 22.04 26.30 3.68
N LEU A 902 20.91 25.59 3.76
CA LEU A 902 19.57 26.18 3.67
C LEU A 902 19.24 27.16 4.81
N LEU A 903 19.80 26.93 6.00
CA LEU A 903 19.53 27.69 7.22
C LEU A 903 20.65 28.64 7.64
N ASP A 904 21.59 28.96 6.74
CA ASP A 904 22.70 29.90 6.99
C ASP A 904 23.57 29.55 8.21
N SER A 905 23.92 28.27 8.33
CA SER A 905 24.75 27.79 9.43
C SER A 905 26.18 28.30 9.31
N LYS A 906 26.65 29.04 10.33
CA LYS A 906 28.03 29.55 10.43
C LYS A 906 29.06 28.53 10.93
N VAL A 907 28.63 27.34 11.35
CA VAL A 907 29.54 26.28 11.80
C VAL A 907 30.10 25.47 10.62
N PRO A 908 31.32 24.90 10.74
CA PRO A 908 31.94 24.12 9.65
C PRO A 908 31.08 22.95 9.14
N LYS A 909 31.22 22.61 7.85
CA LYS A 909 30.47 21.50 7.22
C LYS A 909 30.65 20.20 8.01
N GLY A 910 29.55 19.49 8.29
CA GLY A 910 29.58 18.17 8.95
C GLY A 910 29.74 18.17 10.48
N THR A 911 29.63 19.35 11.13
CA THR A 911 29.72 19.49 12.60
C THR A 911 28.43 19.19 13.35
N TRP A 912 27.27 19.18 12.69
CA TRP A 912 25.98 18.84 13.32
C TRP A 912 25.92 17.34 13.67
N ARG A 913 26.41 16.97 14.85
CA ARG A 913 26.50 15.57 15.33
C ARG A 913 25.59 15.24 16.51
N ALA A 914 24.94 16.25 17.11
CA ALA A 914 24.05 16.10 18.25
C ALA A 914 22.59 15.79 17.85
N GLY A 915 21.74 15.51 18.85
CA GLY A 915 20.29 15.30 18.68
C GLY A 915 19.50 16.58 18.36
N TYR A 916 20.13 17.74 18.47
CA TYR A 916 19.63 19.00 17.93
C TYR A 916 20.80 19.84 17.39
N ALA A 917 20.49 20.79 16.52
CA ALA A 917 21.39 21.85 16.09
C ALA A 917 20.66 23.18 16.08
N ASN A 918 21.39 24.28 16.22
CA ASN A 918 20.80 25.62 16.20
C ASN A 918 21.64 26.58 15.34
N THR A 919 20.95 27.51 14.69
CA THR A 919 21.51 28.69 14.04
C THR A 919 21.10 29.93 14.84
N ASP A 920 21.36 31.12 14.32
CA ASP A 920 20.95 32.37 14.97
C ASP A 920 19.41 32.52 15.04
N LYS A 921 18.67 31.85 14.15
CA LYS A 921 17.21 32.01 13.99
C LYS A 921 16.42 30.70 14.06
N ASP A 922 17.08 29.55 13.97
CA ASP A 922 16.41 28.26 13.81
C ASP A 922 16.99 27.21 14.77
N ILE A 923 16.12 26.33 15.27
CA ILE A 923 16.46 25.14 16.04
C ILE A 923 15.99 23.93 15.23
N CYS A 924 16.92 23.06 14.85
CA CYS A 924 16.64 21.79 14.18
C CYS A 924 16.69 20.65 15.20
N LEU A 925 15.56 19.98 15.41
CA LEU A 925 15.45 18.79 16.26
C LEU A 925 15.50 17.55 15.39
N PHE A 926 16.44 16.65 15.68
CA PHE A 926 16.64 15.41 14.91
C PHE A 926 16.19 14.19 15.70
N ILE A 927 15.18 13.50 15.19
CA ILE A 927 14.57 12.32 15.80
C ILE A 927 14.93 11.09 14.98
N THR A 928 15.35 10.03 15.66
CA THR A 928 15.49 8.69 15.10
C THR A 928 14.68 7.75 15.99
N ASN A 929 13.66 7.10 15.43
CA ASN A 929 12.72 6.29 16.21
C ASN A 929 13.33 4.94 16.61
N ASP A 930 13.85 4.18 15.64
CA ASP A 930 14.51 2.92 15.89
C ASP A 930 16.00 3.13 16.19
N LYS A 931 16.37 2.81 17.44
CA LYS A 931 17.74 2.92 17.97
C LYS A 931 18.38 1.57 18.25
N SER A 932 17.96 0.51 17.56
CA SER A 932 18.53 -0.85 17.64
C SER A 932 20.06 -0.88 17.49
N HIS A 933 20.60 -0.01 16.63
CA HIS A 933 22.05 0.16 16.41
C HIS A 933 22.83 0.74 17.62
N ILE A 934 22.16 1.31 18.63
CA ILE A 934 22.79 1.88 19.83
C ILE A 934 22.84 0.81 20.92
N THR A 935 24.03 0.33 21.26
CA THR A 935 24.24 -0.73 22.27
C THR A 935 24.17 -0.23 23.72
N GLN A 936 24.36 1.07 23.97
CA GLN A 936 24.29 1.68 25.30
C GLN A 936 22.88 2.17 25.63
N GLU A 937 22.23 1.58 26.64
CA GLU A 937 20.84 1.91 27.03
C GLU A 937 20.65 3.38 27.43
N ASN A 938 21.65 4.00 28.06
CA ASN A 938 21.59 5.39 28.54
C ASN A 938 21.49 6.46 27.42
N LEU A 939 21.65 6.06 26.16
CA LEU A 939 21.55 6.93 24.97
C LEU A 939 20.25 6.71 24.17
N LYS A 940 19.42 5.73 24.58
CA LYS A 940 18.11 5.45 23.99
C LYS A 940 17.04 6.37 24.60
N TYR A 941 17.07 7.65 24.24
CA TYR A 941 15.96 8.56 24.58
C TYR A 941 14.68 8.15 23.85
N ASP A 942 13.55 8.14 24.55
CA ASP A 942 12.23 7.79 23.99
C ASP A 942 11.57 9.00 23.32
N ASN A 943 11.58 9.03 21.99
CA ASN A 943 10.91 10.05 21.20
C ASN A 943 9.62 9.42 20.65
N SER A 944 8.49 9.72 21.27
CA SER A 944 7.19 9.13 20.93
C SER A 944 6.24 10.15 20.31
N LEU A 945 5.30 9.65 19.51
CA LEU A 945 4.19 10.45 19.00
C LEU A 945 3.05 10.43 20.03
N HIS A 946 2.67 11.60 20.57
CA HIS A 946 1.56 11.71 21.52
C HIS A 946 0.21 11.92 20.83
N ALA A 947 0.23 12.65 19.71
CA ALA A 947 -0.89 12.88 18.82
C ALA A 947 -0.36 13.21 17.41
N ASP A 948 -1.23 13.19 16.41
CA ASP A 948 -0.88 13.48 15.00
C ASP A 948 -0.24 14.87 14.79
N ASP A 949 -0.32 15.78 15.78
CA ASP A 949 0.33 17.09 15.81
C ASP A 949 1.22 17.33 17.04
N ILE A 950 1.45 16.35 17.92
CA ILE A 950 2.23 16.50 19.14
C ILE A 950 3.34 15.45 19.23
N ILE A 951 4.59 15.91 19.19
CA ILE A 951 5.79 15.08 19.23
C ILE A 951 6.50 15.26 20.57
N GLN A 952 6.86 14.14 21.21
CA GLN A 952 7.76 14.13 22.34
C GLN A 952 9.21 14.11 21.85
N TRP A 953 9.99 15.06 22.35
CA TRP A 953 11.43 15.11 22.16
C TRP A 953 12.13 15.24 23.51
N ILE A 954 13.16 14.41 23.73
CA ILE A 954 13.96 14.46 24.95
C ILE A 954 15.28 15.17 24.69
N SER A 955 15.60 16.13 25.55
CA SER A 955 16.82 16.93 25.49
C SER A 955 18.07 16.17 25.95
N GLN A 956 19.25 16.78 25.80
CA GLN A 956 20.49 16.20 26.30
C GLN A 956 20.49 16.10 27.84
N PRO A 957 21.18 15.11 28.46
CA PRO A 957 21.09 14.80 29.90
C PRO A 957 21.38 15.95 30.85
N LYS A 958 22.12 16.97 30.42
CA LYS A 958 22.48 18.12 31.26
C LYS A 958 21.50 19.29 31.16
N THR A 959 20.47 19.18 30.32
CA THR A 959 19.49 20.25 30.07
C THR A 959 18.38 20.20 31.12
N PHE A 960 18.07 21.35 31.71
CA PHE A 960 16.99 21.55 32.69
C PHE A 960 16.28 22.89 32.42
N HIS A 961 15.09 23.09 32.96
CA HIS A 961 14.21 24.22 32.62
C HIS A 961 14.87 25.59 32.78
N GLU A 962 15.67 25.80 33.82
CA GLU A 962 16.34 27.07 34.12
C GLU A 962 17.66 27.27 33.34
N SER A 963 18.20 26.21 32.73
CA SER A 963 19.44 26.31 31.95
C SER A 963 19.25 27.22 30.73
N SER A 964 20.34 27.82 30.23
CA SER A 964 20.30 28.68 29.04
C SER A 964 19.68 27.98 27.82
N VAL A 965 19.96 26.69 27.65
CA VAL A 965 19.41 25.82 26.60
C VAL A 965 17.93 25.49 26.85
N GLY A 966 17.55 25.16 28.11
CA GLY A 966 16.15 24.92 28.47
C GLY A 966 15.27 26.16 28.23
N GLN A 967 15.73 27.33 28.67
CA GLN A 967 15.07 28.61 28.41
C GLN A 967 15.03 28.98 26.93
N MET A 968 16.02 28.57 26.13
CA MET A 968 16.00 28.74 24.68
C MET A 968 14.86 27.95 24.03
N PHE A 969 14.61 26.71 24.47
CA PHE A 969 13.49 25.91 23.97
C PHE A 969 12.13 26.45 24.41
N ILE A 970 11.99 26.80 25.69
CA ILE A 970 10.71 27.27 26.25
C ILE A 970 10.31 28.63 25.66
N LYS A 971 11.27 29.57 25.56
CA LYS A 971 11.02 30.95 25.12
C LYS A 971 11.39 31.18 23.65
N HIS A 972 11.35 30.14 22.82
CA HIS A 972 11.79 30.24 21.42
C HIS A 972 11.00 31.31 20.64
N LYS A 973 9.67 31.41 20.85
CA LYS A 973 8.82 32.44 20.22
C LYS A 973 9.19 33.86 20.62
N GLU A 974 9.41 34.11 21.91
CA GLU A 974 9.80 35.44 22.43
C GLU A 974 11.15 35.88 21.85
N LYS A 975 12.05 34.92 21.62
CA LYS A 975 13.36 35.15 21.02
C LYS A 975 13.33 35.21 19.48
N GLY A 976 12.16 35.02 18.86
CA GLY A 976 12.02 34.99 17.40
C GLY A 976 12.66 33.76 16.72
N ILE A 977 12.89 32.68 17.47
CA ILE A 977 13.55 31.46 17.00
C ILE A 977 12.50 30.45 16.51
N LYS A 978 12.66 29.95 15.29
CA LYS A 978 11.82 28.89 14.70
C LYS A 978 12.32 27.51 15.11
N VAL A 979 11.42 26.56 15.33
CA VAL A 979 11.77 25.18 15.67
C VAL A 979 11.31 24.26 14.55
N HIS A 980 12.21 23.44 14.05
CA HIS A 980 12.06 22.55 12.92
C HIS A 980 12.22 21.10 13.38
N ILE A 981 11.25 20.24 13.06
CA ILE A 981 11.31 18.82 13.44
C ILE A 981 11.69 17.98 12.23
N PHE A 982 12.73 17.17 12.40
CA PHE A 982 13.26 16.24 11.41
C PHE A 982 13.26 14.83 11.99
N ILE A 983 12.73 13.86 11.25
CA ILE A 983 12.54 12.49 11.75
C ILE A 983 13.01 11.45 10.73
N ARG A 984 13.43 10.29 11.21
CA ARG A 984 13.69 9.10 10.41
C ARG A 984 13.40 7.84 11.22
N LYS A 985 13.00 6.75 10.55
CA LYS A 985 12.79 5.45 11.22
C LYS A 985 14.11 4.88 11.72
N TYR A 986 15.07 4.64 10.82
CA TYR A 986 16.38 4.06 11.13
C TYR A 986 17.53 5.03 10.88
N ALA A 987 18.61 4.91 11.66
CA ALA A 987 19.83 5.68 11.42
C ALA A 987 20.64 5.17 10.22
N PHE A 988 20.67 3.86 10.07
CA PHE A 988 21.38 3.12 9.03
C PHE A 988 20.51 1.96 8.55
N MET A 989 20.60 1.61 7.28
CA MET A 989 20.13 0.34 6.72
C MET A 989 21.31 -0.42 6.10
N ASP A 990 21.21 -1.75 6.06
CA ASP A 990 22.21 -2.74 5.57
C ASP A 990 23.25 -2.14 4.58
N GLY A 991 24.40 -1.72 5.13
CA GLY A 991 25.50 -1.10 4.36
C GLY A 991 26.15 0.16 4.96
N ASN A 992 25.93 0.49 6.24
CA ASN A 992 26.51 1.67 6.93
C ASN A 992 26.18 3.05 6.29
N LYS A 993 25.20 3.13 5.38
CA LYS A 993 24.74 4.40 4.77
C LYS A 993 23.84 5.13 5.77
N THR A 994 24.08 6.42 6.00
CA THR A 994 23.24 7.23 6.89
C THR A 994 21.96 7.65 6.16
N ASN A 995 20.80 7.31 6.72
CA ASN A 995 19.52 7.70 6.13
C ASN A 995 19.24 9.21 6.31
N PRO A 996 18.62 9.86 5.30
CA PRO A 996 18.19 11.26 5.40
C PRO A 996 17.07 11.41 6.45
N PHE A 997 16.75 12.65 6.81
CA PHE A 997 15.64 12.96 7.69
C PHE A 997 14.48 13.58 6.91
N ILE A 998 13.26 13.18 7.22
CA ILE A 998 12.03 13.78 6.70
C ILE A 998 11.68 15.00 7.55
N TYR A 999 11.42 16.14 6.93
CA TYR A 999 10.99 17.36 7.61
C TYR A 999 9.48 17.34 7.91
N LEU A 1000 9.09 17.44 9.18
CA LEU A 1000 7.68 17.43 9.59
C LEU A 1000 7.06 18.83 9.70
N GLY A 1001 7.84 19.88 9.45
CA GLY A 1001 7.37 21.26 9.55
C GLY A 1001 7.83 21.98 10.82
N ASN A 1002 7.29 23.18 11.00
CA ASN A 1002 7.55 24.03 12.16
C ASN A 1002 6.76 23.56 13.37
N ALA A 1003 7.38 23.65 14.54
CA ALA A 1003 6.76 23.34 15.82
C ALA A 1003 6.87 24.49 16.82
N ASP A 1004 5.93 24.49 17.76
CA ASP A 1004 5.88 25.41 18.88
C ASP A 1004 5.97 24.64 20.20
N TYR A 1005 6.62 25.23 21.20
CA TYR A 1005 6.66 24.68 22.55
C TYR A 1005 5.23 24.54 23.09
N TYR A 1006 4.87 23.33 23.53
CA TYR A 1006 3.56 23.06 24.12
C TYR A 1006 3.65 22.89 25.63
N LYS A 1007 4.48 21.95 26.09
CA LYS A 1007 4.72 21.66 27.52
C LYS A 1007 6.03 20.91 27.70
N SER A 1008 6.64 20.99 28.88
CA SER A 1008 7.76 20.12 29.26
C SER A 1008 7.63 19.62 30.69
N TYR A 1009 8.33 18.53 30.99
CA TYR A 1009 8.43 17.93 32.32
C TYR A 1009 9.77 17.21 32.49
N GLY A 1010 10.19 17.04 33.74
CA GLY A 1010 11.49 16.46 34.09
C GLY A 1010 12.66 17.43 33.88
N ASP A 1011 13.71 17.26 34.67
CA ASP A 1011 14.96 18.00 34.54
C ASP A 1011 16.11 17.00 34.45
N LYS A 1012 17.07 17.25 33.53
CA LYS A 1012 18.27 16.42 33.34
C LYS A 1012 17.97 14.94 33.02
N PRO A 1013 17.40 14.60 31.84
CA PRO A 1013 17.03 15.48 30.73
C PRO A 1013 15.61 16.04 30.85
N MET A 1014 15.38 17.16 30.18
CA MET A 1014 14.05 17.74 29.97
C MET A 1014 13.31 17.00 28.85
N THR A 1015 12.07 16.57 29.12
CA THR A 1015 11.15 16.02 28.11
C THR A 1015 10.23 17.13 27.63
N ILE A 1016 10.21 17.38 26.32
CA ILE A 1016 9.49 18.50 25.71
C ILE A 1016 8.47 17.96 24.71
N LEU A 1017 7.22 18.40 24.84
CA LEU A 1017 6.18 18.21 23.86
C LEU A 1017 6.16 19.41 22.93
N TRP A 1018 6.34 19.13 21.64
CA TRP A 1018 6.32 20.10 20.55
C TRP A 1018 5.04 19.94 19.75
N LYS A 1019 4.29 21.04 19.58
CA LYS A 1019 3.08 21.06 18.76
C LYS A 1019 3.41 21.53 17.34
N LEU A 1020 3.21 20.68 16.35
CA LEU A 1020 3.40 21.02 14.94
C LEU A 1020 2.31 21.98 14.46
N LYS A 1021 2.66 22.84 13.50
CA LYS A 1021 1.70 23.73 12.85
C LYS A 1021 0.71 22.99 11.95
N HIS A 1022 1.15 21.87 11.37
CA HIS A 1022 0.35 21.01 10.52
C HIS A 1022 0.38 19.58 11.08
N LYS A 1023 -0.74 18.86 10.95
CA LYS A 1023 -0.81 17.45 11.33
C LYS A 1023 0.06 16.61 10.40
N ILE A 1024 0.73 15.61 10.96
CA ILE A 1024 1.48 14.63 10.19
C ILE A 1024 0.48 13.77 9.40
N PRO A 1025 0.68 13.54 8.10
CA PRO A 1025 -0.11 12.59 7.33
C PRO A 1025 -0.05 11.19 7.94
N GLN A 1026 -1.16 10.45 7.93
CA GLN A 1026 -1.24 9.13 8.58
C GLN A 1026 -0.31 8.09 7.93
N GLU A 1027 -0.14 8.15 6.61
CA GLU A 1027 0.81 7.30 5.86
C GLU A 1027 2.23 7.45 6.43
N LEU A 1028 2.64 8.70 6.69
CA LEU A 1028 3.97 9.01 7.22
C LEU A 1028 4.13 8.61 8.70
N ILE A 1029 3.06 8.66 9.50
CA ILE A 1029 3.09 8.16 10.89
C ILE A 1029 3.38 6.66 10.90
N TYR A 1030 2.68 5.89 10.06
CA TYR A 1030 2.90 4.46 9.94
C TYR A 1030 4.33 4.14 9.52
N ASP A 1031 4.79 4.76 8.44
CA ASP A 1031 6.15 4.54 7.92
C ASP A 1031 7.26 4.88 8.91
N LEU A 1032 7.00 5.70 9.94
CA LEU A 1032 8.00 6.13 10.93
C LEU A 1032 7.91 5.39 12.27
N TYR A 1033 6.71 5.03 12.73
CA TYR A 1033 6.47 4.57 14.10
C TYR A 1033 6.00 3.12 14.22
N GLU A 1034 5.52 2.50 13.13
CA GLU A 1034 5.11 1.09 13.08
C GLU A 1034 6.03 0.31 12.15
#